data_AF-A0A420H8X9-F1
#
_entry.id   AF-A0A420H8X9-F1
#
_cell.length_a   1.000
_cell.length_b   1.000
_cell.length_c   1.000
_cell.angle_alpha   90.00
_cell.angle_beta   90.00
_cell.angle_gamma   90.00
#
_symmetry.space_group_name_H-M   'P 1'
#
loop_
_entity.id
_entity.type
_entity.pdbx_description
1 polymer ?
#
loop_
_entity_poly.entity_id
_entity_poly.type
_entity_poly.pdbx_seq_one_letter_code
_entity_poly.pdbx_strand_id
1 'polypeptide(L)'
;MDDLESLELLSLVSKVTSELQNHIGISDKTLAEFVIAQHAQCKSLQDFQKTLEGLGAEFPQSLIESIDRLVKTLHPKYQKSDLKEEPVNRTEEKTKVFKGLALPDKELKWQEDQIHISRNWDGKNEPDAIDDTLALLEELESKAKIDHLSRKRSRSPDREHYRRKKKIEKFDSPPRAQSSSRYNRDNLDDEDEYGRSRLLHKSDRHRRDKFERQRQSSSPELDDEPKEYKIYDGHVTGVKDFGCFVNIHGVKGKVDGLVHVSALVEGQRVSYPSDLLTRGQQVKVKVVKVEGTRIGLSMKEVDQETGRDLAPRPRIQSGANTERLGGRRDHLNEKIDGEVISRNKLDNSHRVKKRMTSPERWEIRQLIASGVVKASEYPDLDEDYNATLNGEGNMELEEEVDIELREEEPPFLAGQTKQSLELSPIRVIKAPDGSMNRAAMAGANLAKERRELRQQEAQDKAAQESAKLDLSTQWNDPMVQAQERKFASDLRAVKPNLASEIVPEWKRATQNKDQSFGRRTDMTMKQQRESLPVYRFRSELIKAVNENQLLIVVGDTGSGKTTQLTQYLAEAGFANDCMIGCTQPRRVAAMSVAKRVAEEVGCQLGEEVGYTIRFEDVTSQATKIKYMTDGMLQREILMDPDLKRYSVIMLDEAHERTIATDVLFALLKKTIKRRPDLKVIITSATLDADKFSAYFNECPIFSIPGRTFPVEIMYSREPESDYLDAALVTAMQIHLTEPPGDILLFLTGQEEIDTSCEILFERMRALGPGVPELIILPVYSALPSEIQSKIFEPAPPGSRKVVIATNIAETSITIDHIYYVIDPGFVKQNAYDPKLGMDSLVVTPISQAQAKQRAGRAGRTGPGKCFRLYTEAAFQSEMLPTSIPEIQRQNLSNTILMLKAMGINDLLHFDFMDPPPTNTMLTALEELYALSALDDEGLLTRLGRKMADFPMDPSMAKVVIAAVDLGCCEEVLSIVAMLSLPTVFYRPKEKQTQADQKKAKFHDNHGDHLTLLNVYNSWKQNKYANAWCFENFIQARSMRRAKDVRDQLVKIMERYKHPIVSCGQDTQKVRRAFCSGYFRNSARKDPQEGYKTLIEGTPVYLHPSSALFGKQVEWVIYHTLVLTSKEYMHCTTSIEPKWLVEAAPSFFKVAPTDKLSKRKKSERIQPLYNKFAAEDDWRLSAQKRQGRGGGGGTWG
;
A
#
# COMPACT_ATOMS: atom_id res chain seq x y z
N MET A 1 48.45 1.60 -28.41
CA MET A 1 47.42 0.55 -28.43
C MET A 1 46.11 1.29 -28.38
N ASP A 2 45.19 0.97 -29.28
CA ASP A 2 43.92 1.71 -29.34
C ASP A 2 43.06 1.39 -28.11
N ASP A 3 42.28 2.35 -27.66
CA ASP A 3 41.37 2.17 -26.52
C ASP A 3 40.30 1.07 -26.78
N LEU A 4 40.09 0.72 -28.06
CA LEU A 4 39.28 -0.42 -28.45
C LEU A 4 39.98 -1.76 -28.16
N GLU A 5 41.26 -1.89 -28.48
CA GLU A 5 42.04 -3.13 -28.25
C GLU A 5 42.21 -3.43 -26.75
N SER A 6 42.28 -2.38 -25.91
CA SER A 6 42.35 -2.54 -24.46
C SER A 6 41.00 -2.97 -23.86
N LEU A 7 39.88 -2.44 -24.35
CA LEU A 7 38.53 -2.87 -23.95
C LEU A 7 38.22 -4.31 -24.37
N GLU A 8 38.65 -4.74 -25.56
CA GLU A 8 38.52 -6.12 -26.02
C GLU A 8 39.36 -7.09 -25.16
N LEU A 9 40.61 -6.71 -24.84
CA LEU A 9 41.46 -7.49 -23.94
C LEU A 9 40.86 -7.60 -22.54
N LEU A 10 40.31 -6.51 -21.98
CA LEU A 10 39.61 -6.54 -20.68
C LEU A 10 38.36 -7.45 -20.71
N SER A 11 37.64 -7.51 -21.83
CA SER A 11 36.52 -8.45 -22.03
C SER A 11 36.98 -9.91 -22.01
N LEU A 12 38.12 -10.22 -22.64
CA LEU A 12 38.73 -11.55 -22.61
C LEU A 12 39.23 -11.91 -21.21
N VAL A 13 39.96 -11.01 -20.53
CA VAL A 13 40.42 -11.20 -19.13
C VAL A 13 39.24 -11.51 -18.21
N SER A 14 38.14 -10.76 -18.32
CA SER A 14 36.95 -11.01 -17.50
C SER A 14 36.34 -12.39 -17.74
N LYS A 15 36.33 -12.89 -18.99
CA LYS A 15 35.80 -14.23 -19.32
C LYS A 15 36.71 -15.35 -18.85
N VAL A 16 38.03 -15.22 -19.02
CA VAL A 16 39.00 -16.19 -18.50
C VAL A 16 38.98 -16.22 -16.98
N THR A 17 38.79 -15.07 -16.31
CA THR A 17 38.58 -15.01 -14.84
C THR A 17 37.32 -15.78 -14.42
N SER A 18 36.23 -15.71 -15.20
CA SER A 18 35.02 -16.51 -14.95
C SER A 18 35.27 -18.02 -15.12
N GLU A 19 36.02 -18.45 -16.13
CA GLU A 19 36.30 -19.90 -16.30
C GLU A 19 37.26 -20.44 -15.24
N LEU A 20 38.26 -19.65 -14.80
CA LEU A 20 39.09 -19.99 -13.64
C LEU A 20 38.25 -20.11 -12.35
N GLN A 21 37.25 -19.24 -12.17
CA GLN A 21 36.31 -19.31 -11.06
C GLN A 21 35.37 -20.53 -11.16
N ASN A 22 34.93 -20.91 -12.37
CA ASN A 22 34.07 -22.07 -12.60
C ASN A 22 34.80 -23.40 -12.34
N HIS A 23 36.06 -23.52 -12.79
CA HIS A 23 36.81 -24.78 -12.78
C HIS A 23 37.77 -24.98 -11.60
N ILE A 24 38.28 -23.88 -11.01
CA ILE A 24 39.28 -23.92 -9.92
C ILE A 24 38.77 -23.18 -8.66
N GLY A 25 37.72 -22.35 -8.79
CA GLY A 25 37.21 -21.56 -7.67
C GLY A 25 37.94 -20.23 -7.43
N ILE A 26 38.82 -19.82 -8.35
CA ILE A 26 39.71 -18.64 -8.21
C ILE A 26 39.30 -17.54 -9.19
N SER A 27 39.02 -16.34 -8.68
CA SER A 27 38.60 -15.15 -9.44
C SER A 27 39.65 -14.02 -9.47
N ASP A 28 40.93 -14.38 -9.60
CA ASP A 28 42.01 -13.41 -9.78
C ASP A 28 42.18 -13.01 -11.26
N LYS A 29 42.08 -11.70 -11.53
CA LYS A 29 42.32 -11.11 -12.85
C LYS A 29 43.79 -11.16 -13.24
N THR A 30 44.70 -11.04 -12.27
CA THR A 30 46.15 -11.07 -12.48
C THR A 30 46.59 -12.44 -13.00
N LEU A 31 46.04 -13.52 -12.41
CA LEU A 31 46.19 -14.88 -12.90
C LEU A 31 45.58 -15.07 -14.30
N ALA A 32 44.40 -14.51 -14.59
CA ALA A 32 43.80 -14.59 -15.92
C ALA A 32 44.67 -13.89 -16.99
N GLU A 33 45.15 -12.68 -16.72
CA GLU A 33 46.09 -11.93 -17.56
C GLU A 33 47.39 -12.71 -17.80
N PHE A 34 47.96 -13.32 -16.75
CA PHE A 34 49.15 -14.16 -16.87
C PHE A 34 48.91 -15.39 -17.76
N VAL A 35 47.80 -16.10 -17.59
CA VAL A 35 47.47 -17.29 -18.40
C VAL A 35 47.23 -16.93 -19.87
N ILE A 36 46.58 -15.78 -20.15
CA ILE A 36 46.45 -15.23 -21.51
C ILE A 36 47.82 -14.88 -22.10
N ALA A 37 48.72 -14.27 -21.31
CA ALA A 37 50.06 -13.91 -21.74
C ALA A 37 50.97 -15.13 -22.00
N GLN A 38 50.77 -16.24 -21.30
CA GLN A 38 51.42 -17.53 -21.63
C GLN A 38 50.85 -18.10 -22.94
N HIS A 39 49.52 -18.14 -23.10
CA HIS A 39 48.88 -18.62 -24.34
C HIS A 39 49.38 -17.87 -25.57
N ALA A 40 49.50 -16.54 -25.48
CA ALA A 40 49.95 -15.69 -26.57
C ALA A 40 51.41 -15.93 -27.03
N GLN A 41 52.21 -16.68 -26.26
CA GLN A 41 53.57 -17.12 -26.62
C GLN A 41 53.59 -18.52 -27.26
N CYS A 42 52.59 -19.36 -26.98
CA CYS A 42 52.44 -20.70 -27.54
C CYS A 42 51.92 -20.67 -28.99
N LYS A 43 52.16 -21.75 -29.74
CA LYS A 43 51.73 -21.89 -31.15
C LYS A 43 50.67 -22.98 -31.35
N SER A 44 50.68 -24.03 -30.53
CA SER A 44 49.64 -25.06 -30.51
C SER A 44 49.08 -25.27 -29.10
N LEU A 45 47.89 -25.89 -29.01
CA LEU A 45 47.28 -26.27 -27.74
C LEU A 45 48.16 -27.26 -26.94
N GLN A 46 48.88 -28.14 -27.64
CA GLN A 46 49.80 -29.09 -26.99
C GLN A 46 51.04 -28.40 -26.39
N ASP A 47 51.51 -27.32 -27.01
CA ASP A 47 52.60 -26.51 -26.45
C ASP A 47 52.10 -25.72 -25.23
N PHE A 48 50.89 -25.14 -25.31
CA PHE A 48 50.26 -24.41 -24.20
C PHE A 48 50.05 -25.32 -22.99
N GLN A 49 49.50 -26.52 -23.18
CA GLN A 49 49.35 -27.51 -22.12
C GLN A 49 50.70 -27.84 -21.46
N LYS A 50 51.74 -28.18 -22.24
CA LYS A 50 53.10 -28.46 -21.71
C LYS A 50 53.72 -27.27 -20.97
N THR A 51 53.38 -26.05 -21.38
CA THR A 51 53.90 -24.81 -20.76
C THR A 51 53.23 -24.59 -19.39
N LEU A 52 51.94 -24.89 -19.25
CA LEU A 52 51.23 -24.87 -17.97
C LEU A 52 51.68 -26.00 -17.03
N GLU A 53 51.81 -27.22 -17.54
CA GLU A 53 52.34 -28.38 -16.81
C GLU A 53 53.77 -28.10 -16.30
N GLY A 54 54.63 -27.52 -17.14
CA GLY A 54 55.99 -27.11 -16.77
C GLY A 54 56.08 -25.95 -15.76
N LEU A 55 55.00 -25.21 -15.56
CA LEU A 55 54.85 -24.19 -14.51
C LEU A 55 54.21 -24.75 -13.22
N GLY A 56 53.86 -26.04 -13.17
CA GLY A 56 53.21 -26.67 -12.03
C GLY A 56 51.71 -26.38 -11.91
N ALA A 57 51.06 -25.92 -12.98
CA ALA A 57 49.64 -25.61 -13.00
C ALA A 57 48.81 -26.83 -13.48
N GLU A 58 48.31 -27.63 -12.53
CA GLU A 58 47.41 -28.77 -12.79
C GLU A 58 45.99 -28.31 -13.19
N PHE A 59 45.85 -27.74 -14.39
CA PHE A 59 44.57 -27.29 -14.93
C PHE A 59 43.83 -28.45 -15.65
N PRO A 60 42.52 -28.64 -15.42
CA PRO A 60 41.73 -29.62 -16.17
C PRO A 60 41.79 -29.37 -17.68
N GLN A 61 41.92 -30.42 -18.48
CA GLN A 61 42.14 -30.28 -19.93
C GLN A 61 40.97 -29.56 -20.65
N SER A 62 39.74 -29.70 -20.14
CA SER A 62 38.56 -28.94 -20.59
C SER A 62 38.67 -27.42 -20.33
N LEU A 63 39.32 -27.00 -19.24
CA LEU A 63 39.61 -25.59 -18.97
C LEU A 63 40.69 -25.07 -19.92
N ILE A 64 41.75 -25.85 -20.16
CA ILE A 64 42.83 -25.50 -21.11
C ILE A 64 42.24 -25.30 -22.52
N GLU A 65 41.36 -26.20 -22.97
CA GLU A 65 40.63 -26.07 -24.23
C GLU A 65 39.71 -24.84 -24.26
N SER A 66 38.94 -24.57 -23.20
CA SER A 66 38.05 -23.40 -23.14
C SER A 66 38.82 -22.08 -23.20
N ILE A 67 39.96 -21.98 -22.49
CA ILE A 67 40.84 -20.81 -22.53
C ILE A 67 41.47 -20.65 -23.93
N ASP A 68 41.97 -21.72 -24.55
CA ASP A 68 42.51 -21.68 -25.92
C ASP A 68 41.48 -21.15 -26.94
N ARG A 69 40.22 -21.61 -26.84
CA ARG A 69 39.11 -21.13 -27.67
C ARG A 69 38.78 -19.66 -27.40
N LEU A 70 38.72 -19.24 -26.13
CA LEU A 70 38.44 -17.85 -25.74
C LEU A 70 39.53 -16.89 -26.24
N VAL A 71 40.82 -17.23 -26.05
CA VAL A 71 41.93 -16.37 -26.48
C VAL A 71 41.98 -16.28 -28.02
N LYS A 72 41.81 -17.40 -28.75
CA LYS A 72 41.77 -17.37 -30.21
C LYS A 72 40.61 -16.57 -30.80
N THR A 73 39.45 -16.55 -30.14
CA THR A 73 38.24 -15.86 -30.66
C THR A 73 38.14 -14.39 -30.25
N LEU A 74 38.76 -13.98 -29.12
CA LEU A 74 38.56 -12.64 -28.54
C LEU A 74 39.84 -11.82 -28.37
N HIS A 75 41.03 -12.39 -28.52
CA HIS A 75 42.27 -11.62 -28.41
C HIS A 75 42.59 -10.91 -29.75
N PRO A 76 42.80 -9.57 -29.78
CA PRO A 76 42.93 -8.80 -31.04
C PRO A 76 43.99 -9.34 -32.02
N LYS A 77 45.09 -9.90 -31.48
CA LYS A 77 46.18 -10.58 -32.22
C LYS A 77 45.69 -11.72 -33.15
N TYR A 78 44.64 -12.45 -32.78
CA TYR A 78 44.14 -13.61 -33.54
C TYR A 78 42.90 -13.27 -34.41
N GLN A 79 42.13 -12.23 -34.08
CA GLN A 79 41.05 -11.78 -34.95
C GLN A 79 41.57 -11.18 -36.28
N LYS A 80 42.71 -10.48 -36.25
CA LYS A 80 43.28 -9.81 -37.43
C LYS A 80 43.84 -10.77 -38.50
N SER A 81 43.90 -12.08 -38.26
CA SER A 81 44.34 -13.08 -39.24
C SER A 81 43.24 -13.61 -40.18
N ASP A 82 41.96 -13.58 -39.79
CA ASP A 82 40.86 -14.23 -40.52
C ASP A 82 40.32 -13.42 -41.72
N LEU A 83 40.97 -12.32 -42.11
CA LEU A 83 40.51 -11.39 -43.14
C LEU A 83 41.19 -11.56 -44.52
N LYS A 84 41.67 -12.77 -44.85
CA LYS A 84 42.25 -13.08 -46.17
C LYS A 84 41.99 -14.53 -46.64
N GLU A 85 40.75 -14.84 -47.04
CA GLU A 85 40.46 -15.83 -48.09
C GLU A 85 39.00 -15.70 -48.61
N GLU A 86 38.62 -16.48 -49.63
CA GLU A 86 37.49 -16.18 -50.52
C GLU A 86 36.06 -16.43 -49.95
N PRO A 87 35.04 -15.69 -50.42
CA PRO A 87 33.68 -15.72 -49.85
C PRO A 87 32.84 -16.91 -50.34
N VAL A 88 33.04 -18.10 -49.76
CA VAL A 88 32.21 -19.30 -50.06
C VAL A 88 31.14 -19.56 -48.98
N ASN A 89 29.92 -19.15 -49.31
CA ASN A 89 28.63 -19.79 -48.97
C ASN A 89 28.25 -20.09 -47.48
N ARG A 90 28.71 -19.28 -46.51
CA ARG A 90 28.16 -19.28 -45.12
C ARG A 90 26.65 -18.96 -45.00
N THR A 91 25.99 -18.59 -46.09
CA THR A 91 24.56 -18.22 -46.13
C THR A 91 23.64 -19.44 -46.13
N GLU A 92 24.01 -20.53 -46.80
CA GLU A 92 23.18 -21.74 -46.93
C GLU A 92 23.05 -22.57 -45.64
N GLU A 93 23.97 -22.42 -44.69
CA GLU A 93 23.85 -23.05 -43.37
C GLU A 93 22.83 -22.31 -42.50
N LYS A 94 22.86 -20.97 -42.51
CA LYS A 94 21.97 -20.14 -41.69
C LYS A 94 20.50 -20.24 -42.12
N THR A 95 20.23 -20.34 -43.43
CA THR A 95 18.87 -20.50 -43.96
C THR A 95 18.22 -21.84 -43.61
N LYS A 96 18.99 -22.88 -43.29
CA LYS A 96 18.48 -24.18 -42.80
C LYS A 96 18.01 -24.12 -41.33
N VAL A 97 18.57 -23.23 -40.52
CA VAL A 97 18.29 -23.16 -39.07
C VAL A 97 17.21 -22.13 -38.72
N PHE A 98 17.25 -20.93 -39.30
CA PHE A 98 16.38 -19.80 -38.90
C PHE A 98 15.48 -19.29 -40.02
N LYS A 99 14.58 -20.16 -40.50
CA LYS A 99 13.73 -19.93 -41.67
C LYS A 99 12.76 -18.72 -41.58
N GLY A 100 12.56 -18.15 -40.39
CA GLY A 100 11.73 -16.96 -40.16
C GLY A 100 12.51 -15.63 -39.99
N LEU A 101 13.84 -15.68 -39.89
CA LEU A 101 14.72 -14.50 -39.75
C LEU A 101 15.58 -14.26 -41.00
N ALA A 102 15.27 -14.94 -42.10
CA ALA A 102 16.01 -14.91 -43.35
C ALA A 102 15.16 -14.36 -44.53
N LEU A 103 14.25 -13.42 -44.23
CA LEU A 103 13.66 -12.54 -45.23
C LEU A 103 14.55 -11.29 -45.33
N PRO A 104 15.11 -10.95 -46.51
CA PRO A 104 15.80 -9.69 -46.69
C PRO A 104 14.78 -8.54 -46.74
N ASP A 105 15.15 -7.40 -46.14
CA ASP A 105 14.33 -6.19 -46.19
C ASP A 105 14.14 -5.69 -47.63
N LYS A 106 12.97 -5.13 -47.92
CA LYS A 106 12.68 -4.51 -49.21
C LYS A 106 13.16 -3.06 -49.22
N GLU A 107 14.13 -2.76 -50.06
CA GLU A 107 14.45 -1.38 -50.42
C GLU A 107 13.23 -0.70 -51.07
N LEU A 108 12.78 0.40 -50.47
CA LEU A 108 11.76 1.28 -51.05
C LEU A 108 12.41 2.16 -52.12
N LYS A 109 12.22 1.78 -53.39
CA LYS A 109 12.60 2.61 -54.53
C LYS A 109 11.68 3.82 -54.63
N TRP A 110 12.19 4.99 -54.25
CA TRP A 110 11.66 6.26 -54.72
C TRP A 110 11.89 6.37 -56.22
N GLN A 111 10.83 6.64 -56.99
CA GLN A 111 10.93 7.01 -58.39
C GLN A 111 10.54 8.47 -58.53
N GLU A 112 11.54 9.34 -58.74
CA GLU A 112 11.29 10.64 -59.34
C GLU A 112 11.07 10.44 -60.85
N ASP A 113 9.88 10.78 -61.35
CA ASP A 113 9.76 11.26 -62.73
C ASP A 113 8.48 12.08 -62.97
N GLN A 114 8.67 13.39 -63.14
CA GLN A 114 7.88 14.30 -63.99
C GLN A 114 6.34 14.41 -63.82
N ILE A 115 5.92 15.46 -63.11
CA ILE A 115 4.88 16.37 -63.62
C ILE A 115 5.47 17.80 -63.69
N HIS A 116 5.34 18.46 -64.83
CA HIS A 116 5.96 19.77 -65.08
C HIS A 116 5.05 20.95 -64.71
N ILE A 117 5.62 21.87 -63.92
CA ILE A 117 5.54 23.33 -64.05
C ILE A 117 4.14 23.98 -64.14
N SER A 118 3.79 24.73 -63.09
CA SER A 118 3.60 26.18 -63.26
C SER A 118 4.15 26.92 -62.04
N ARG A 119 4.61 28.17 -62.22
CA ARG A 119 5.18 29.01 -61.16
C ARG A 119 4.09 29.93 -60.60
N ASN A 120 4.11 30.16 -59.29
CA ASN A 120 4.17 31.51 -58.72
C ASN A 120 4.66 31.45 -57.26
N TRP A 121 5.09 32.61 -56.76
CA TRP A 121 5.83 32.78 -55.51
C TRP A 121 5.17 33.91 -54.73
N ASP A 122 4.70 33.65 -53.51
CA ASP A 122 4.70 34.62 -52.39
C ASP A 122 4.12 34.04 -51.07
N GLY A 123 4.73 34.40 -49.94
CA GLY A 123 3.98 34.72 -48.71
C GLY A 123 3.68 33.64 -47.64
N LYS A 124 4.66 33.42 -46.73
CA LYS A 124 4.50 33.09 -45.29
C LYS A 124 4.05 31.67 -44.85
N ASN A 125 4.34 31.44 -43.56
CA ASN A 125 3.97 30.35 -42.65
C ASN A 125 4.71 29.00 -42.87
N GLU A 126 5.47 28.60 -41.85
CA GLU A 126 5.85 27.21 -41.60
C GLU A 126 4.66 26.50 -40.90
N PRO A 127 4.24 25.29 -41.32
CA PRO A 127 3.23 24.51 -40.62
C PRO A 127 3.86 23.66 -39.50
N ASP A 128 3.12 23.46 -38.41
CA ASP A 128 3.51 22.56 -37.31
C ASP A 128 3.51 21.08 -37.73
N ALA A 129 4.31 20.25 -37.05
CA ALA A 129 4.43 18.80 -37.25
C ALA A 129 3.20 17.99 -36.75
N ILE A 130 1.99 18.53 -36.96
CA ILE A 130 0.70 17.96 -36.56
C ILE A 130 -0.04 17.45 -37.81
N ASP A 131 0.03 18.16 -38.95
CA ASP A 131 -0.69 17.79 -40.17
C ASP A 131 -0.27 16.43 -40.75
N ASP A 132 1.00 16.03 -40.63
CA ASP A 132 1.48 14.70 -41.06
C ASP A 132 0.72 13.55 -40.36
N THR A 133 0.25 13.77 -39.13
CA THR A 133 -0.57 12.78 -38.40
C THR A 133 -2.05 12.82 -38.78
N LEU A 134 -2.53 13.94 -39.33
CA LEU A 134 -3.89 14.07 -39.86
C LEU A 134 -4.01 13.44 -41.25
N ALA A 135 -3.02 13.67 -42.12
CA ALA A 135 -2.94 13.05 -43.44
C ALA A 135 -2.88 11.51 -43.36
N LEU A 136 -2.17 10.97 -42.35
CA LEU A 136 -2.10 9.53 -42.10
C LEU A 136 -3.44 8.93 -41.59
N LEU A 137 -4.32 9.74 -41.02
CA LEU A 137 -5.66 9.33 -40.61
C LEU A 137 -6.64 9.30 -41.79
N GLU A 138 -6.56 10.26 -42.70
CA GLU A 138 -7.47 10.35 -43.85
C GLU A 138 -7.28 9.18 -44.85
N GLU A 139 -6.03 8.68 -45.02
CA GLU A 139 -5.76 7.53 -45.90
C GLU A 139 -6.38 6.21 -45.37
N LEU A 140 -6.65 6.11 -44.07
CA LEU A 140 -7.26 4.93 -43.42
C LEU A 140 -8.80 4.87 -43.54
N GLU A 141 -9.48 5.96 -43.87
CA GLU A 141 -10.95 6.04 -43.73
C GLU A 141 -11.75 5.36 -44.87
N SER A 142 -11.08 4.77 -45.87
CA SER A 142 -11.68 4.45 -47.17
C SER A 142 -11.86 2.95 -47.54
N LYS A 143 -12.44 2.11 -46.66
CA LYS A 143 -13.11 0.82 -47.05
C LYS A 143 -14.13 0.28 -46.03
N ALA A 144 -15.38 0.73 -46.12
CA ALA A 144 -16.55 -0.02 -45.63
C ALA A 144 -17.39 -0.51 -46.83
N LYS A 145 -17.79 -1.80 -46.85
CA LYS A 145 -18.78 -2.36 -47.79
C LYS A 145 -19.60 -3.48 -47.16
N ILE A 146 -20.84 -3.62 -47.63
CA ILE A 146 -21.93 -4.42 -47.03
C ILE A 146 -22.29 -5.62 -47.93
N ASP A 147 -22.73 -6.70 -47.27
CA ASP A 147 -23.39 -7.95 -47.70
C ASP A 147 -23.73 -8.25 -49.18
N HIS A 148 -23.57 -9.54 -49.59
CA HIS A 148 -24.71 -10.47 -49.73
C HIS A 148 -24.33 -11.95 -50.01
N LEU A 149 -25.32 -12.87 -49.98
CA LEU A 149 -25.17 -14.35 -49.96
C LEU A 149 -25.41 -15.05 -51.32
N SER A 150 -24.90 -16.29 -51.52
CA SER A 150 -25.75 -17.44 -51.98
C SER A 150 -25.10 -18.87 -52.08
N ARG A 151 -25.65 -19.82 -51.28
CA ARG A 151 -26.00 -21.26 -51.49
C ARG A 151 -25.43 -22.17 -52.61
N LYS A 152 -25.14 -23.44 -52.23
CA LYS A 152 -25.63 -24.79 -52.74
C LYS A 152 -25.13 -25.89 -51.75
N ARG A 153 -25.86 -26.87 -51.16
CA ARG A 153 -26.78 -27.99 -51.55
C ARG A 153 -26.12 -29.10 -52.38
N SER A 154 -26.28 -30.43 -52.16
CA SER A 154 -27.10 -31.29 -51.23
C SER A 154 -26.34 -32.63 -50.96
N ARG A 155 -26.78 -33.81 -50.42
CA ARG A 155 -28.02 -34.60 -50.09
C ARG A 155 -27.62 -35.62 -48.95
N SER A 156 -28.42 -36.22 -48.05
CA SER A 156 -29.58 -37.18 -48.09
C SER A 156 -29.24 -38.61 -48.57
N PRO A 157 -29.86 -39.73 -48.08
CA PRO A 157 -31.23 -39.81 -47.50
C PRO A 157 -31.49 -40.74 -46.26
N ASP A 158 -32.78 -40.86 -45.91
CA ASP A 158 -33.44 -41.32 -44.66
C ASP A 158 -33.64 -42.85 -44.49
N ARG A 159 -34.04 -43.29 -43.26
CA ARG A 159 -35.40 -43.86 -42.99
C ARG A 159 -35.71 -44.21 -41.52
N GLU A 160 -37.00 -44.45 -41.23
CA GLU A 160 -37.60 -44.67 -39.90
C GLU A 160 -37.96 -46.13 -39.53
N HIS A 161 -38.47 -46.31 -38.29
CA HIS A 161 -39.65 -47.12 -37.87
C HIS A 161 -39.49 -48.42 -37.02
N TYR A 162 -40.15 -48.39 -35.84
CA TYR A 162 -40.96 -49.43 -35.16
C TYR A 162 -40.42 -50.76 -34.54
N ARG A 163 -40.88 -50.97 -33.27
CA ARG A 163 -41.48 -52.21 -32.65
C ARG A 163 -40.62 -53.36 -32.04
N ARG A 164 -40.73 -53.45 -30.70
CA ARG A 164 -41.19 -54.59 -29.85
C ARG A 164 -40.47 -55.97 -29.81
N LYS A 165 -40.02 -56.30 -28.57
CA LYS A 165 -40.23 -57.55 -27.76
C LYS A 165 -39.46 -58.87 -28.04
N LYS A 166 -38.93 -59.40 -26.91
CA LYS A 166 -38.59 -60.82 -26.55
C LYS A 166 -37.43 -61.49 -27.32
N LYS A 167 -36.88 -62.64 -26.88
CA LYS A 167 -36.35 -63.17 -25.58
C LYS A 167 -35.93 -64.65 -25.81
N ILE A 168 -34.87 -65.14 -25.14
CA ILE A 168 -34.55 -66.57 -24.82
C ILE A 168 -33.89 -67.44 -25.95
N GLU A 169 -32.61 -67.78 -25.72
CA GLU A 169 -31.91 -69.11 -25.84
C GLU A 169 -31.86 -69.90 -27.20
N LYS A 170 -30.94 -70.85 -27.47
CA LYS A 170 -29.95 -71.60 -26.64
C LYS A 170 -28.76 -72.24 -27.43
N PHE A 171 -27.69 -72.55 -26.68
CA PHE A 171 -26.68 -73.63 -26.82
C PHE A 171 -25.53 -73.66 -27.88
N ASP A 172 -24.37 -74.07 -27.34
CA ASP A 172 -23.23 -74.86 -27.87
C ASP A 172 -22.10 -74.27 -28.76
N SER A 173 -20.94 -74.94 -28.64
CA SER A 173 -19.55 -74.62 -29.10
C SER A 173 -19.09 -75.66 -30.17
N PRO A 174 -17.80 -75.81 -30.61
CA PRO A 174 -16.52 -75.11 -30.34
C PRO A 174 -15.86 -74.71 -31.72
N PRO A 175 -14.56 -74.92 -32.13
CA PRO A 175 -13.29 -75.25 -31.43
C PRO A 175 -11.96 -74.59 -31.96
N ARG A 176 -10.82 -74.91 -31.29
CA ARG A 176 -9.40 -74.91 -31.75
C ARG A 176 -8.66 -73.56 -32.00
N ALA A 177 -7.32 -73.44 -31.81
CA ALA A 177 -6.34 -74.22 -31.01
C ALA A 177 -4.91 -73.59 -31.00
N GLN A 178 -4.17 -73.78 -29.88
CA GLN A 178 -2.69 -74.04 -29.73
C GLN A 178 -1.66 -73.03 -30.33
N SER A 179 -0.39 -72.93 -29.87
CA SER A 179 0.37 -73.32 -28.64
C SER A 179 1.68 -72.44 -28.59
N SER A 180 2.75 -72.58 -27.78
CA SER A 180 3.24 -73.59 -26.81
C SER A 180 4.32 -72.99 -25.85
N SER A 181 4.62 -73.69 -24.74
CA SER A 181 5.94 -74.12 -24.17
C SER A 181 7.22 -73.22 -24.26
N ARG A 182 8.21 -73.20 -23.34
CA ARG A 182 8.66 -74.03 -22.16
C ARG A 182 9.32 -73.05 -21.12
N TYR A 183 9.28 -73.24 -19.79
CA TYR A 183 10.09 -74.17 -18.95
C TYR A 183 11.63 -73.95 -19.07
N ASN A 184 12.48 -73.99 -18.01
CA ASN A 184 12.32 -74.60 -16.67
C ASN A 184 13.44 -74.26 -15.64
N ARG A 185 13.33 -74.82 -14.41
CA ARG A 185 14.37 -75.17 -13.39
C ARG A 185 14.95 -74.00 -12.55
N ASP A 186 15.27 -74.11 -11.25
CA ASP A 186 15.23 -75.18 -10.20
C ASP A 186 15.53 -74.50 -8.81
N ASN A 187 15.48 -75.05 -7.57
CA ASN A 187 15.15 -76.37 -6.97
C ASN A 187 14.93 -76.24 -5.41
N LEU A 188 13.97 -77.00 -4.83
CA LEU A 188 14.08 -77.95 -3.68
C LEU A 188 14.59 -77.51 -2.26
N ASP A 189 14.17 -78.09 -1.09
CA ASP A 189 13.14 -79.12 -0.76
C ASP A 189 12.73 -79.19 0.76
N ASP A 190 11.51 -79.69 1.03
CA ASP A 190 11.01 -80.68 2.05
C ASP A 190 11.42 -80.67 3.57
N GLU A 191 10.67 -81.22 4.57
CA GLU A 191 9.31 -81.84 4.69
C GLU A 191 8.76 -81.82 6.16
N ASP A 192 7.43 -81.80 6.36
CA ASP A 192 6.53 -82.42 7.40
C ASP A 192 6.83 -82.45 8.95
N GLU A 193 5.93 -82.80 9.91
CA GLU A 193 4.59 -83.47 9.93
C GLU A 193 3.66 -83.06 11.13
N TYR A 194 2.34 -83.32 11.04
CA TYR A 194 1.24 -83.37 12.07
C TYR A 194 0.72 -82.17 12.92
N GLY A 195 -0.63 -82.11 13.16
CA GLY A 195 -1.22 -81.16 14.15
C GLY A 195 -2.68 -81.25 14.71
N ARG A 196 -3.78 -81.29 13.92
CA ARG A 196 -5.24 -81.23 14.36
C ARG A 196 -5.73 -79.89 15.03
N SER A 197 -7.02 -79.50 15.18
CA SER A 197 -8.34 -79.86 14.55
C SER A 197 -9.56 -79.03 15.09
N ARG A 198 -10.36 -78.36 14.21
CA ARG A 198 -11.88 -78.22 14.18
C ARG A 198 -12.65 -77.60 15.41
N LEU A 199 -13.93 -77.12 15.39
CA LEU A 199 -14.95 -76.61 14.43
C LEU A 199 -16.24 -76.11 15.20
N LEU A 200 -17.16 -75.36 14.53
CA LEU A 200 -18.67 -75.35 14.74
C LEU A 200 -19.26 -74.75 16.07
N HIS A 201 -20.53 -74.28 16.25
CA HIS A 201 -21.70 -73.86 15.41
C HIS A 201 -22.77 -73.11 16.26
N LYS A 202 -23.73 -72.37 15.63
CA LYS A 202 -25.21 -72.16 15.92
C LYS A 202 -25.77 -71.98 17.38
N SER A 203 -26.98 -71.43 17.68
CA SER A 203 -28.04 -70.67 16.95
C SER A 203 -29.24 -70.26 17.87
N ASP A 204 -30.01 -69.24 17.44
CA ASP A 204 -31.49 -69.07 17.56
C ASP A 204 -32.25 -68.78 18.90
N ARG A 205 -33.24 -67.85 18.77
CA ARG A 205 -34.60 -67.75 19.38
C ARG A 205 -34.94 -67.09 20.76
N HIS A 206 -35.82 -66.08 20.60
CA HIS A 206 -37.08 -65.80 21.35
C HIS A 206 -37.09 -64.99 22.68
N ARG A 207 -38.31 -64.47 22.97
CA ARG A 207 -38.68 -63.50 24.04
C ARG A 207 -39.17 -64.22 25.31
N ARG A 208 -38.88 -63.67 26.50
CA ARG A 208 -39.90 -63.18 27.48
C ARG A 208 -39.30 -62.52 28.74
N ASP A 209 -40.16 -61.77 29.45
CA ASP A 209 -40.22 -61.51 30.91
C ASP A 209 -38.90 -61.25 31.70
N LYS A 210 -38.68 -60.05 32.24
CA LYS A 210 -39.15 -59.46 33.54
C LYS A 210 -38.22 -59.75 34.75
N PHE A 211 -37.65 -58.65 35.26
CA PHE A 211 -37.46 -58.28 36.68
C PHE A 211 -36.62 -59.13 37.66
N GLU A 212 -35.79 -58.41 38.43
CA GLU A 212 -35.32 -58.72 39.81
C GLU A 212 -34.34 -59.93 39.98
N ARG A 213 -33.16 -59.83 40.62
CA ARG A 213 -32.83 -59.15 41.89
C ARG A 213 -31.38 -58.70 42.09
N GLN A 214 -31.28 -57.72 43.00
CA GLN A 214 -30.17 -57.28 43.88
C GLN A 214 -28.92 -58.16 44.11
N ARG A 215 -27.80 -57.44 44.33
CA ARG A 215 -26.60 -57.76 45.17
C ARG A 215 -25.72 -58.91 44.63
N GLN A 216 -24.38 -58.85 44.70
CA GLN A 216 -23.53 -58.30 45.77
C GLN A 216 -22.18 -57.76 45.25
N SER A 217 -21.33 -57.21 46.12
CA SER A 217 -20.05 -56.55 45.79
C SER A 217 -18.81 -57.44 45.91
N SER A 218 -17.79 -57.20 45.08
CA SER A 218 -16.42 -57.72 45.22
C SER A 218 -15.37 -56.58 45.16
N SER A 219 -14.11 -56.90 45.49
CA SER A 219 -13.02 -55.96 45.79
C SER A 219 -12.48 -55.15 44.60
N PRO A 220 -11.90 -53.95 44.83
CA PRO A 220 -11.32 -53.13 43.77
C PRO A 220 -10.03 -53.73 43.21
N GLU A 221 -9.94 -53.80 41.88
CA GLU A 221 -8.72 -54.11 41.15
C GLU A 221 -7.74 -52.90 41.17
N LEU A 222 -6.44 -53.18 41.26
CA LEU A 222 -5.39 -52.19 41.04
C LEU A 222 -5.26 -51.91 39.54
N ASP A 223 -5.01 -50.65 39.15
CA ASP A 223 -4.73 -50.35 37.75
C ASP A 223 -3.25 -50.63 37.42
N ASP A 224 -2.96 -51.23 36.26
CA ASP A 224 -1.58 -51.35 35.77
C ASP A 224 -0.95 -49.98 35.44
N GLU A 225 -1.75 -49.01 34.97
CA GLU A 225 -1.32 -47.66 34.58
C GLU A 225 -2.32 -46.57 35.06
N PRO A 226 -1.87 -45.31 35.27
CA PRO A 226 -2.73 -44.23 35.78
C PRO A 226 -3.74 -43.77 34.73
N LYS A 227 -5.04 -43.95 35.00
CA LYS A 227 -6.13 -43.69 34.05
C LYS A 227 -6.58 -42.22 34.11
N GLU A 228 -6.62 -41.55 32.96
CA GLU A 228 -7.13 -40.18 32.87
C GLU A 228 -8.57 -40.06 33.42
N TYR A 229 -8.82 -38.92 34.07
CA TYR A 229 -10.07 -38.56 34.76
C TYR A 229 -10.51 -39.54 35.85
N LYS A 230 -9.66 -40.50 36.27
CA LYS A 230 -9.86 -41.25 37.52
C LYS A 230 -9.29 -40.45 38.70
N ILE A 231 -9.98 -40.54 39.83
CA ILE A 231 -9.53 -40.02 41.13
C ILE A 231 -8.81 -41.15 41.86
N TYR A 232 -7.69 -40.80 42.50
CA TYR A 232 -6.88 -41.68 43.31
C TYR A 232 -6.53 -40.99 44.62
N ASP A 233 -6.37 -41.76 45.69
CA ASP A 233 -5.69 -41.32 46.90
C ASP A 233 -4.17 -41.28 46.66
N GLY A 234 -3.44 -40.39 47.34
CA GLY A 234 -2.00 -40.23 47.18
C GLY A 234 -1.38 -39.40 48.28
N HIS A 235 -0.05 -39.24 48.28
CA HIS A 235 0.65 -38.44 49.29
C HIS A 235 1.72 -37.52 48.71
N VAL A 236 1.89 -36.35 49.33
CA VAL A 236 2.81 -35.30 48.86
C VAL A 236 4.27 -35.70 49.06
N THR A 237 5.00 -36.00 47.98
CA THR A 237 6.43 -36.40 48.02
C THR A 237 7.38 -35.21 48.15
N GLY A 238 6.97 -34.02 47.69
CA GLY A 238 7.71 -32.78 47.81
C GLY A 238 6.92 -31.56 47.33
N VAL A 239 7.32 -30.36 47.80
CA VAL A 239 6.65 -29.09 47.50
C VAL A 239 7.67 -28.12 46.88
N LYS A 240 7.25 -27.35 45.88
CA LYS A 240 8.02 -26.28 45.22
C LYS A 240 7.12 -25.08 44.94
N ASP A 241 7.73 -23.93 44.66
CA ASP A 241 7.04 -22.65 44.44
C ASP A 241 5.96 -22.70 43.34
N PHE A 242 6.13 -23.58 42.34
CA PHE A 242 5.18 -23.75 41.23
C PHE A 242 4.20 -24.93 41.39
N GLY A 243 4.29 -25.72 42.46
CA GLY A 243 3.39 -26.87 42.68
C GLY A 243 3.92 -27.93 43.64
N CYS A 244 3.08 -28.93 43.94
CA CYS A 244 3.47 -30.09 44.74
C CYS A 244 3.52 -31.37 43.90
N PHE A 245 4.44 -32.27 44.25
CA PHE A 245 4.53 -33.61 43.70
C PHE A 245 3.77 -34.57 44.61
N VAL A 246 2.95 -35.44 44.02
CA VAL A 246 2.08 -36.40 44.72
C VAL A 246 2.32 -37.80 44.15
N ASN A 247 2.66 -38.75 45.00
CA ASN A 247 2.74 -40.17 44.66
C ASN A 247 1.34 -40.80 44.75
N ILE A 248 0.95 -41.54 43.72
CA ILE A 248 -0.41 -42.03 43.51
C ILE A 248 -0.55 -43.47 44.04
N HIS A 249 -1.55 -43.73 44.87
CA HIS A 249 -1.89 -45.07 45.35
C HIS A 249 -2.95 -45.74 44.45
N GLY A 250 -2.97 -47.07 44.41
CA GLY A 250 -3.91 -47.85 43.58
C GLY A 250 -3.45 -48.10 42.12
N VAL A 251 -2.24 -47.65 41.76
CA VAL A 251 -1.58 -47.93 40.48
C VAL A 251 -0.34 -48.80 40.71
N LYS A 252 -0.02 -49.68 39.77
CA LYS A 252 1.04 -50.71 39.87
C LYS A 252 2.46 -50.16 39.64
N GLY A 253 2.94 -49.32 40.56
CA GLY A 253 4.32 -48.84 40.56
C GLY A 253 4.54 -47.66 41.51
N LYS A 254 5.71 -47.03 41.45
CA LYS A 254 5.92 -45.69 42.03
C LYS A 254 5.63 -44.65 40.96
N VAL A 255 4.45 -44.06 41.03
CA VAL A 255 3.93 -43.12 40.04
C VAL A 255 3.74 -41.76 40.71
N ASP A 256 4.60 -40.79 40.36
CA ASP A 256 4.55 -39.41 40.87
C ASP A 256 3.98 -38.47 39.80
N GLY A 257 3.01 -37.64 40.18
CA GLY A 257 2.45 -36.57 39.34
C GLY A 257 2.59 -35.19 39.97
N LEU A 258 2.39 -34.14 39.18
CA LEU A 258 2.52 -32.74 39.60
C LEU A 258 1.16 -32.05 39.67
N VAL A 259 0.84 -31.45 40.82
CA VAL A 259 -0.26 -30.49 40.98
C VAL A 259 0.33 -29.08 40.90
N HIS A 260 -0.01 -28.33 39.85
CA HIS A 260 0.39 -26.92 39.71
C HIS A 260 -0.35 -26.02 40.70
N VAL A 261 0.22 -24.87 41.09
CA VAL A 261 -0.39 -23.95 42.10
C VAL A 261 -1.86 -23.63 41.80
N SER A 262 -2.19 -23.40 40.53
CA SER A 262 -3.55 -23.07 40.06
C SER A 262 -4.55 -24.24 40.09
N ALA A 263 -4.11 -25.44 40.47
CA ALA A 263 -4.92 -26.66 40.57
C ALA A 263 -4.99 -27.22 42.01
N LEU A 264 -4.56 -26.44 43.01
CA LEU A 264 -4.64 -26.79 44.42
C LEU A 264 -6.04 -26.54 45.01
N VAL A 265 -6.62 -25.35 44.79
CA VAL A 265 -7.84 -24.87 45.47
C VAL A 265 -8.77 -24.11 44.50
N GLU A 266 -10.08 -24.20 44.70
CA GLU A 266 -11.12 -23.43 44.00
C GLU A 266 -11.21 -21.98 44.53
N GLY A 267 -11.36 -21.00 43.64
CA GLY A 267 -11.71 -19.62 44.00
C GLY A 267 -10.65 -18.73 44.68
N GLN A 268 -9.57 -19.28 45.25
CA GLN A 268 -8.50 -18.50 45.91
C GLN A 268 -7.20 -18.45 45.09
N ARG A 269 -6.45 -17.34 45.21
CA ARG A 269 -5.07 -17.24 44.71
C ARG A 269 -4.09 -17.68 45.80
N VAL A 270 -3.52 -18.87 45.64
CA VAL A 270 -2.43 -19.38 46.47
C VAL A 270 -1.11 -18.78 45.98
N SER A 271 -0.31 -18.20 46.88
CA SER A 271 0.99 -17.61 46.54
C SER A 271 2.12 -18.65 46.58
N TYR A 272 2.17 -19.47 47.63
CA TYR A 272 3.14 -20.55 47.80
C TYR A 272 2.44 -21.85 48.21
N PRO A 273 2.68 -22.99 47.52
CA PRO A 273 2.07 -24.28 47.88
C PRO A 273 2.44 -24.81 49.27
N SER A 274 3.52 -24.30 49.88
CA SER A 274 3.94 -24.59 51.27
C SER A 274 2.88 -24.23 52.30
N ASP A 275 2.06 -23.24 52.01
CA ASP A 275 1.15 -22.63 52.98
C ASP A 275 -0.13 -23.48 53.18
N LEU A 276 -0.31 -24.49 52.32
CA LEU A 276 -1.46 -25.40 52.30
C LEU A 276 -1.08 -26.88 52.42
N LEU A 277 0.14 -27.28 52.04
CA LEU A 277 0.55 -28.68 51.96
C LEU A 277 1.90 -28.97 52.61
N THR A 278 1.92 -29.98 53.47
CA THR A 278 3.14 -30.51 54.10
C THR A 278 3.60 -31.81 53.42
N ARG A 279 4.92 -32.04 53.35
CA ARG A 279 5.49 -33.28 52.82
C ARG A 279 5.02 -34.48 53.64
N GLY A 280 4.51 -35.52 52.97
CA GLY A 280 3.91 -36.72 53.59
C GLY A 280 2.40 -36.65 53.83
N GLN A 281 1.75 -35.49 53.59
CA GLN A 281 0.31 -35.33 53.72
C GLN A 281 -0.45 -36.18 52.68
N GLN A 282 -1.49 -36.89 53.13
CA GLN A 282 -2.43 -37.63 52.29
C GLN A 282 -3.41 -36.67 51.62
N VAL A 283 -3.67 -36.87 50.33
CA VAL A 283 -4.48 -36.00 49.44
C VAL A 283 -5.21 -36.85 48.41
N LYS A 284 -6.32 -36.34 47.87
CA LYS A 284 -7.05 -36.97 46.76
C LYS A 284 -6.82 -36.18 45.47
N VAL A 285 -6.39 -36.88 44.43
CA VAL A 285 -5.95 -36.28 43.17
C VAL A 285 -6.65 -36.91 41.98
N LYS A 286 -7.11 -36.06 41.06
CA LYS A 286 -7.64 -36.46 39.75
C LYS A 286 -6.54 -36.36 38.72
N VAL A 287 -6.38 -37.42 37.92
CA VAL A 287 -5.48 -37.39 36.75
C VAL A 287 -6.13 -36.54 35.67
N VAL A 288 -5.56 -35.37 35.38
CA VAL A 288 -6.06 -34.43 34.37
C VAL A 288 -5.50 -34.77 32.98
N LYS A 289 -4.24 -35.21 32.93
CA LYS A 289 -3.52 -35.53 31.68
C LYS A 289 -2.35 -36.48 31.93
N VAL A 290 -2.10 -37.42 31.03
CA VAL A 290 -0.90 -38.28 31.02
C VAL A 290 -0.12 -38.07 29.71
N GLU A 291 1.10 -37.55 29.81
CA GLU A 291 2.02 -37.35 28.68
C GLU A 291 3.31 -38.15 28.90
N GLY A 292 3.27 -39.43 28.53
CA GLY A 292 4.36 -40.38 28.76
C GLY A 292 4.67 -40.50 30.24
N THR A 293 5.88 -40.09 30.65
CA THR A 293 6.32 -40.13 32.06
C THR A 293 5.86 -38.93 32.89
N ARG A 294 5.11 -37.96 32.32
CA ARG A 294 4.62 -36.77 33.03
C ARG A 294 3.11 -36.85 33.26
N ILE A 295 2.70 -36.72 34.51
CA ILE A 295 1.29 -36.81 34.92
C ILE A 295 0.86 -35.49 35.54
N GLY A 296 -0.14 -34.85 34.94
CA GLY A 296 -0.77 -33.64 35.45
C GLY A 296 -1.91 -33.99 36.40
N LEU A 297 -1.83 -33.51 37.64
CA LEU A 297 -2.81 -33.78 38.70
C LEU A 297 -3.57 -32.51 39.09
N SER A 298 -4.80 -32.69 39.56
CA SER A 298 -5.61 -31.64 40.18
C SER A 298 -6.16 -32.10 41.51
N MET A 299 -6.00 -31.27 42.54
CA MET A 299 -6.69 -31.41 43.83
C MET A 299 -7.98 -30.59 43.83
N LYS A 300 -7.98 -29.44 43.15
CA LYS A 300 -9.15 -28.56 42.98
C LYS A 300 -10.39 -29.30 42.46
N GLU A 301 -10.21 -30.24 41.53
CA GLU A 301 -11.34 -31.00 40.94
C GLU A 301 -11.87 -32.12 41.84
N VAL A 302 -11.35 -32.28 43.07
CA VAL A 302 -11.71 -33.36 43.99
C VAL A 302 -12.02 -32.83 45.39
N ASP A 303 -13.20 -33.18 45.89
CA ASP A 303 -13.52 -33.05 47.30
C ASP A 303 -12.58 -33.95 48.13
N GLN A 304 -11.68 -33.34 48.90
CA GLN A 304 -10.66 -34.05 49.66
C GLN A 304 -11.25 -34.94 50.77
N GLU A 305 -12.38 -34.54 51.35
CA GLU A 305 -13.07 -35.34 52.37
C GLU A 305 -13.84 -36.48 51.69
N THR A 306 -14.80 -36.17 50.82
CA THR A 306 -15.73 -37.18 50.30
C THR A 306 -15.21 -37.96 49.08
N GLY A 307 -14.14 -37.52 48.43
CA GLY A 307 -13.57 -38.13 47.22
C GLY A 307 -14.43 -37.94 45.96
N ARG A 308 -15.43 -37.04 45.98
CA ARG A 308 -16.30 -36.74 44.84
C ARG A 308 -15.56 -35.89 43.80
N ASP A 309 -15.81 -36.21 42.52
CA ASP A 309 -15.41 -35.36 41.39
C ASP A 309 -16.27 -34.09 41.37
N LEU A 310 -15.64 -32.94 41.51
CA LEU A 310 -16.29 -31.62 41.47
C LEU A 310 -16.43 -31.10 40.02
N ALA A 311 -15.73 -31.69 39.06
CA ALA A 311 -15.75 -31.34 37.65
C ALA A 311 -15.85 -32.57 36.72
N PRO A 312 -16.90 -33.39 36.84
CA PRO A 312 -17.05 -34.63 36.06
C PRO A 312 -17.20 -34.32 34.57
N ARG A 313 -16.24 -34.78 33.77
CA ARG A 313 -16.31 -34.75 32.30
C ARG A 313 -16.92 -36.06 31.79
N PRO A 314 -17.77 -36.02 30.74
CA PRO A 314 -18.38 -37.24 30.21
C PRO A 314 -17.31 -38.16 29.62
N ARG A 315 -17.18 -39.38 30.16
CA ARG A 315 -16.34 -40.42 29.56
C ARG A 315 -16.90 -40.81 28.19
N ILE A 316 -16.07 -40.70 27.16
CA ILE A 316 -16.29 -41.39 25.89
C ILE A 316 -16.03 -42.87 26.18
N GLN A 317 -17.11 -43.63 26.42
CA GLN A 317 -17.02 -45.06 26.67
C GLN A 317 -16.98 -45.80 25.33
N SER A 318 -15.99 -46.70 25.17
CA SER A 318 -15.83 -47.51 23.96
C SER A 318 -17.05 -48.40 23.71
N GLY A 319 -17.45 -48.51 22.44
CA GLY A 319 -18.77 -49.03 22.07
C GLY A 319 -18.94 -50.54 22.22
N ALA A 320 -19.88 -50.96 23.08
CA ALA A 320 -20.50 -52.27 23.04
C ALA A 320 -21.93 -52.22 23.62
N ASN A 321 -22.91 -52.01 22.73
CA ASN A 321 -24.36 -52.29 22.89
C ASN A 321 -25.06 -51.99 24.23
N THR A 322 -25.99 -51.01 24.21
CA THR A 322 -27.30 -51.22 24.87
C THR A 322 -28.40 -50.53 24.07
N GLU A 323 -29.38 -51.31 23.61
CA GLU A 323 -30.60 -50.80 22.98
C GLU A 323 -31.69 -50.52 24.04
N ARG A 324 -32.51 -49.50 23.79
CA ARG A 324 -33.90 -49.34 24.27
C ARG A 324 -34.17 -49.44 25.79
N LEU A 325 -34.50 -48.30 26.41
CA LEU A 325 -35.91 -47.98 26.70
C LEU A 325 -36.09 -46.47 27.02
N GLY A 326 -37.34 -46.00 27.06
CA GLY A 326 -37.68 -44.64 27.49
C GLY A 326 -39.07 -44.57 28.10
N GLY A 327 -39.27 -43.61 29.02
CA GLY A 327 -40.50 -43.43 29.80
C GLY A 327 -40.53 -44.26 31.10
N ARG A 328 -41.14 -43.79 32.21
CA ARG A 328 -41.87 -42.52 32.44
C ARG A 328 -41.72 -42.08 33.92
N ARG A 329 -42.06 -40.83 34.23
CA ARG A 329 -42.02 -40.22 35.58
C ARG A 329 -43.19 -40.66 36.47
N ASP A 330 -43.03 -40.49 37.79
CA ASP A 330 -43.73 -39.49 38.64
C ASP A 330 -43.15 -39.58 40.08
N HIS A 331 -42.72 -38.49 40.74
CA HIS A 331 -43.46 -37.43 41.47
C HIS A 331 -44.08 -37.90 42.82
N LEU A 332 -44.32 -37.03 43.81
CA LEU A 332 -44.20 -35.55 43.89
C LEU A 332 -42.88 -35.16 44.64
N ASN A 333 -42.65 -34.15 45.49
CA ASN A 333 -43.31 -32.89 45.98
C ASN A 333 -42.20 -31.99 46.66
N GLU A 334 -42.34 -30.74 47.14
CA GLU A 334 -43.42 -29.74 47.16
C GLU A 334 -42.88 -28.28 47.37
N LYS A 335 -43.17 -27.33 46.45
CA LYS A 335 -43.22 -25.83 46.65
C LYS A 335 -41.91 -25.12 47.13
N ILE A 336 -41.75 -23.77 47.14
CA ILE A 336 -42.65 -22.61 46.94
C ILE A 336 -42.11 -21.64 45.85
N ASP A 337 -42.94 -21.44 44.83
CA ASP A 337 -43.35 -20.24 44.05
C ASP A 337 -42.37 -19.19 43.45
N GLY A 338 -42.74 -18.80 42.22
CA GLY A 338 -42.20 -17.70 41.39
C GLY A 338 -42.79 -17.80 39.96
N GLU A 339 -43.56 -16.80 39.51
CA GLU A 339 -44.50 -16.96 38.37
C GLU A 339 -43.87 -16.93 36.95
N VAL A 340 -44.64 -17.44 35.97
CA VAL A 340 -44.26 -17.62 34.55
C VAL A 340 -45.38 -17.15 33.63
N ILE A 341 -45.03 -16.46 32.53
CA ILE A 341 -45.89 -16.35 31.33
C ILE A 341 -45.07 -16.76 30.09
N SER A 342 -45.70 -17.57 29.24
CA SER A 342 -45.03 -18.44 28.25
C SER A 342 -44.66 -17.78 26.92
N ARG A 343 -43.63 -18.31 26.24
CA ARG A 343 -43.69 -18.55 24.79
C ARG A 343 -42.77 -19.70 24.35
N ASN A 344 -43.23 -20.45 23.34
CA ASN A 344 -42.62 -21.70 22.88
C ASN A 344 -41.23 -21.50 22.24
N LYS A 345 -40.32 -22.45 22.48
CA LYS A 345 -39.31 -22.90 21.51
C LYS A 345 -38.92 -24.35 21.81
N LEU A 346 -38.48 -25.08 20.78
CA LEU A 346 -38.10 -26.49 20.92
C LEU A 346 -36.72 -26.60 21.57
N ASP A 347 -36.52 -27.69 22.33
CA ASP A 347 -35.23 -28.08 22.89
C ASP A 347 -34.29 -28.50 21.76
N ASN A 348 -33.10 -27.91 21.70
CA ASN A 348 -32.08 -28.23 20.71
C ASN A 348 -30.69 -28.13 21.33
N SER A 349 -30.39 -29.09 22.21
CA SER A 349 -29.10 -29.24 22.88
C SER A 349 -27.97 -29.47 21.87
N HIS A 350 -27.22 -28.42 21.54
CA HIS A 350 -26.06 -28.51 20.66
C HIS A 350 -24.95 -29.35 21.31
N ARG A 351 -24.73 -30.56 20.79
CA ARG A 351 -23.45 -31.28 20.93
C ARG A 351 -22.29 -30.34 20.55
N VAL A 352 -21.21 -30.36 21.32
CA VAL A 352 -19.98 -29.60 21.02
C VAL A 352 -19.35 -30.17 19.75
N LYS A 353 -19.56 -29.50 18.62
CA LYS A 353 -19.07 -29.93 17.31
C LYS A 353 -17.53 -29.80 17.26
N LYS A 354 -16.83 -30.89 16.95
CA LYS A 354 -15.40 -30.83 16.58
C LYS A 354 -15.31 -30.17 15.20
N ARG A 355 -14.97 -28.88 15.16
CA ARG A 355 -14.91 -28.07 13.93
C ARG A 355 -13.72 -28.51 13.06
N MET A 356 -13.92 -29.54 12.24
CA MET A 356 -12.99 -29.98 11.20
C MET A 356 -12.74 -28.85 10.19
N THR A 357 -11.51 -28.79 9.69
CA THR A 357 -11.10 -27.86 8.62
C THR A 357 -11.66 -28.30 7.25
N SER A 358 -11.63 -27.40 6.26
CA SER A 358 -12.13 -27.71 4.91
C SER A 358 -11.39 -28.84 4.19
N PRO A 359 -10.05 -29.00 4.30
CA PRO A 359 -9.36 -30.16 3.72
C PRO A 359 -9.76 -31.48 4.39
N GLU A 360 -9.77 -31.55 5.72
CA GLU A 360 -10.17 -32.76 6.47
C GLU A 360 -11.59 -33.22 6.09
N ARG A 361 -12.54 -32.28 5.96
CA ARG A 361 -13.92 -32.57 5.50
C ARG A 361 -13.96 -33.10 4.06
N TRP A 362 -13.09 -32.63 3.18
CA TRP A 362 -13.01 -33.09 1.80
C TRP A 362 -12.39 -34.48 1.70
N GLU A 363 -11.26 -34.73 2.39
CA GLU A 363 -10.61 -36.05 2.43
C GLU A 363 -11.53 -37.12 3.02
N ILE A 364 -12.21 -36.83 4.14
CA ILE A 364 -13.16 -37.78 4.74
C ILE A 364 -14.33 -38.08 3.79
N ARG A 365 -14.85 -37.07 3.05
CA ARG A 365 -15.87 -37.30 2.00
C ARG A 365 -15.34 -38.19 0.87
N GLN A 366 -14.08 -38.06 0.44
CA GLN A 366 -13.47 -38.95 -0.56
C GLN A 366 -13.22 -40.38 -0.02
N LEU A 367 -12.87 -40.52 1.26
CA LEU A 367 -12.72 -41.82 1.92
C LEU A 367 -14.06 -42.55 2.12
N ILE A 368 -15.15 -41.81 2.31
CA ILE A 368 -16.51 -42.35 2.30
C ILE A 368 -16.93 -42.75 0.87
N ALA A 369 -16.69 -41.89 -0.13
CA ALA A 369 -17.03 -42.16 -1.53
C ALA A 369 -16.26 -43.35 -2.14
N SER A 370 -15.02 -43.59 -1.69
CA SER A 370 -14.23 -44.79 -2.04
C SER A 370 -14.55 -46.04 -1.21
N GLY A 371 -15.49 -45.95 -0.25
CA GLY A 371 -15.92 -47.06 0.59
C GLY A 371 -14.91 -47.49 1.67
N VAL A 372 -13.84 -46.71 1.88
CA VAL A 372 -12.78 -46.98 2.87
C VAL A 372 -13.24 -46.62 4.28
N VAL A 373 -14.05 -45.56 4.42
CA VAL A 373 -14.66 -45.10 5.68
C VAL A 373 -16.18 -45.25 5.60
N LYS A 374 -16.82 -45.64 6.71
CA LYS A 374 -18.28 -45.77 6.77
C LYS A 374 -18.92 -44.43 7.10
N ALA A 375 -19.91 -44.00 6.32
CA ALA A 375 -20.63 -42.74 6.55
C ALA A 375 -21.19 -42.61 7.99
N SER A 376 -21.65 -43.72 8.56
CA SER A 376 -22.14 -43.83 9.95
C SER A 376 -21.13 -43.45 11.03
N GLU A 377 -19.83 -43.39 10.73
CA GLU A 377 -18.78 -42.94 11.67
C GLU A 377 -18.68 -41.41 11.73
N TYR A 378 -19.27 -40.70 10.76
CA TYR A 378 -19.31 -39.23 10.67
C TYR A 378 -20.74 -38.72 10.39
N PRO A 379 -21.69 -38.80 11.35
CA PRO A 379 -23.08 -38.40 11.13
C PRO A 379 -23.27 -36.96 10.62
N ASP A 380 -22.44 -36.02 11.10
CA ASP A 380 -22.38 -34.62 10.65
C ASP A 380 -21.99 -34.45 9.15
N LEU A 381 -21.57 -35.52 8.47
CA LEU A 381 -21.33 -35.60 7.02
C LEU A 381 -22.30 -36.57 6.33
N ASP A 382 -22.88 -37.53 7.05
CA ASP A 382 -23.91 -38.45 6.55
C ASP A 382 -25.26 -37.72 6.35
N GLU A 383 -25.62 -36.76 7.22
CA GLU A 383 -26.78 -35.87 6.98
C GLU A 383 -26.58 -35.00 5.72
N ASP A 384 -25.40 -34.39 5.53
CA ASP A 384 -25.04 -33.67 4.30
C ASP A 384 -25.15 -34.59 3.06
N TYR A 385 -24.64 -35.82 3.16
CA TYR A 385 -24.58 -36.78 2.06
C TYR A 385 -25.96 -37.30 1.65
N ASN A 386 -26.80 -37.68 2.61
CA ASN A 386 -28.18 -38.07 2.34
C ASN A 386 -29.03 -36.89 1.86
N ALA A 387 -28.73 -35.65 2.29
CA ALA A 387 -29.34 -34.45 1.72
C ALA A 387 -28.98 -34.25 0.23
N THR A 388 -27.74 -34.52 -0.20
CA THR A 388 -27.39 -34.52 -1.64
C THR A 388 -28.08 -35.62 -2.44
N LEU A 389 -28.36 -36.78 -1.82
CA LEU A 389 -29.01 -37.92 -2.49
C LEU A 389 -30.53 -37.77 -2.63
N ASN A 390 -31.19 -37.09 -1.68
CA ASN A 390 -32.65 -36.95 -1.66
C ASN A 390 -33.18 -35.67 -2.34
N GLY A 391 -32.32 -34.70 -2.65
CA GLY A 391 -32.70 -33.50 -3.43
C GLY A 391 -33.51 -32.43 -2.67
N GLU A 392 -33.93 -32.69 -1.42
CA GLU A 392 -34.63 -31.71 -0.56
C GLU A 392 -33.67 -30.85 0.29
N GLY A 393 -32.36 -31.11 0.21
CA GLY A 393 -31.35 -30.32 0.89
C GLY A 393 -31.16 -28.96 0.23
N ASN A 394 -31.75 -27.91 0.81
CA ASN A 394 -31.35 -26.52 0.56
C ASN A 394 -29.97 -26.29 1.19
N MET A 395 -28.95 -26.84 0.52
CA MET A 395 -27.57 -26.73 0.94
C MET A 395 -27.11 -25.32 0.62
N GLU A 396 -27.02 -24.47 1.64
CA GLU A 396 -25.96 -23.46 1.66
C GLU A 396 -24.61 -24.19 1.74
N LEU A 397 -24.24 -24.79 0.60
CA LEU A 397 -22.88 -24.67 0.13
C LEU A 397 -22.54 -23.18 0.24
N GLU A 398 -21.36 -22.88 0.75
CA GLU A 398 -20.70 -21.64 0.35
C GLU A 398 -20.42 -21.80 -1.15
N GLU A 399 -21.44 -21.52 -1.98
CA GLU A 399 -21.27 -21.34 -3.41
C GLU A 399 -20.11 -20.38 -3.57
N GLU A 400 -19.05 -20.83 -4.25
CA GLU A 400 -17.89 -19.98 -4.49
C GLU A 400 -18.30 -18.98 -5.58
N VAL A 401 -19.03 -17.94 -5.17
CA VAL A 401 -19.58 -16.85 -6.00
C VAL A 401 -18.41 -16.06 -6.56
N ASP A 402 -17.83 -16.62 -7.62
CA ASP A 402 -16.81 -15.99 -8.42
C ASP A 402 -17.47 -14.83 -9.18
N ILE A 403 -16.85 -13.65 -9.10
CA ILE A 403 -17.37 -12.42 -9.69
C ILE A 403 -16.58 -12.16 -10.95
N GLU A 404 -17.30 -11.89 -12.04
CA GLU A 404 -16.69 -11.34 -13.25
C GLU A 404 -17.06 -9.86 -13.38
N LEU A 405 -16.16 -9.09 -14.01
CA LEU A 405 -16.47 -7.75 -14.51
C LEU A 405 -17.51 -7.84 -15.64
N ARG A 406 -18.31 -6.79 -15.78
CA ARG A 406 -19.07 -6.52 -17.01
C ARG A 406 -18.18 -5.73 -17.98
N GLU A 407 -18.14 -6.17 -19.24
CA GLU A 407 -17.29 -5.59 -20.31
C GLU A 407 -18.10 -4.67 -21.23
N GLU A 408 -19.26 -4.19 -20.75
CA GLU A 408 -20.16 -3.27 -21.46
C GLU A 408 -19.76 -1.82 -21.12
N GLU A 409 -19.39 -1.05 -22.15
CA GLU A 409 -19.06 0.37 -22.01
C GLU A 409 -20.31 1.22 -21.69
N PRO A 410 -20.15 2.39 -21.02
CA PRO A 410 -21.24 3.36 -20.87
C PRO A 410 -21.74 3.81 -22.25
N PRO A 411 -23.06 3.89 -22.51
CA PRO A 411 -23.59 4.19 -23.85
C PRO A 411 -23.05 5.50 -24.45
N PHE A 412 -22.87 6.54 -23.64
CA PHE A 412 -22.32 7.84 -24.04
C PHE A 412 -20.80 7.85 -24.31
N LEU A 413 -20.06 6.78 -24.00
CA LEU A 413 -18.62 6.64 -24.23
C LEU A 413 -18.25 5.55 -25.25
N ALA A 414 -19.25 4.87 -25.82
CA ALA A 414 -19.06 3.69 -26.66
C ALA A 414 -18.03 3.91 -27.79
N GLY A 415 -16.97 3.09 -27.79
CA GLY A 415 -15.87 3.14 -28.76
C GLY A 415 -14.71 4.10 -28.40
N GLN A 416 -14.92 5.11 -27.56
CA GLN A 416 -13.87 6.08 -27.21
C GLN A 416 -12.86 5.50 -26.21
N THR A 417 -13.32 4.70 -25.25
CA THR A 417 -12.50 4.27 -24.11
C THR A 417 -11.50 3.17 -24.50
N LYS A 418 -11.86 2.24 -25.38
CA LYS A 418 -10.90 1.28 -25.98
C LYS A 418 -9.74 1.97 -26.68
N GLN A 419 -10.00 2.98 -27.50
CA GLN A 419 -8.97 3.74 -28.21
C GLN A 419 -8.07 4.52 -27.24
N SER A 420 -8.65 5.04 -26.15
CA SER A 420 -7.89 5.70 -25.08
C SER A 420 -6.92 4.77 -24.35
N LEU A 421 -7.24 3.48 -24.20
CA LEU A 421 -6.41 2.50 -23.49
C LEU A 421 -5.09 2.17 -24.21
N GLU A 422 -5.01 2.39 -25.53
CA GLU A 422 -3.77 2.19 -26.30
C GLU A 422 -2.81 3.38 -26.16
N LEU A 423 -3.32 4.58 -25.85
CA LEU A 423 -2.49 5.75 -25.58
C LEU A 423 -1.71 5.60 -24.26
N SER A 424 -0.43 6.00 -24.29
CA SER A 424 0.45 6.02 -23.12
C SER A 424 0.11 7.20 -22.21
N PRO A 425 0.19 7.06 -20.87
CA PRO A 425 -0.04 8.18 -19.95
C PRO A 425 0.97 9.32 -20.18
N ILE A 426 0.59 10.56 -19.81
CA ILE A 426 1.46 11.74 -19.94
C ILE A 426 2.78 11.50 -19.21
N ARG A 427 3.88 11.53 -19.95
CA ARG A 427 5.23 11.46 -19.38
C ARG A 427 5.53 12.78 -18.67
N VAL A 428 5.59 12.73 -17.33
CA VAL A 428 5.92 13.89 -16.48
C VAL A 428 7.36 14.39 -16.70
N ILE A 429 8.22 13.57 -17.32
CA ILE A 429 9.63 13.87 -17.60
C ILE A 429 9.85 13.92 -19.12
N LYS A 430 10.48 15.00 -19.58
CA LYS A 430 10.78 15.30 -21.00
C LYS A 430 11.71 14.26 -21.65
N ALA A 431 12.75 13.83 -20.93
CA ALA A 431 13.73 12.84 -21.36
C ALA A 431 13.92 11.77 -20.27
N PRO A 432 13.31 10.57 -20.38
CA PRO A 432 13.34 9.56 -19.31
C PRO A 432 14.75 8.98 -19.09
N ASP A 433 15.60 8.94 -20.11
CA ASP A 433 16.97 8.39 -20.01
C ASP A 433 18.03 9.46 -19.61
N GLY A 434 17.57 10.68 -19.29
CA GLY A 434 18.40 11.82 -18.90
C GLY A 434 19.27 11.58 -17.67
N SER A 435 20.27 12.45 -17.50
CA SER A 435 21.15 12.42 -16.32
C SER A 435 20.38 12.67 -15.02
N MET A 436 19.43 13.61 -15.02
CA MET A 436 18.61 13.95 -13.86
C MET A 436 17.69 12.80 -13.43
N ASN A 437 17.11 12.05 -14.36
CA ASN A 437 16.23 10.93 -13.99
C ASN A 437 17.01 9.74 -13.41
N ARG A 438 18.23 9.49 -13.91
CA ARG A 438 19.13 8.49 -13.31
C ARG A 438 19.56 8.89 -11.89
N ALA A 439 19.86 10.17 -11.66
CA ALA A 439 20.13 10.69 -10.31
C ALA A 439 18.89 10.66 -9.39
N ALA A 440 17.68 10.89 -9.91
CA ALA A 440 16.43 10.76 -9.14
C ALA A 440 16.21 9.32 -8.62
N MET A 441 16.52 8.32 -9.45
CA MET A 441 16.45 6.90 -9.08
C MET A 441 17.58 6.47 -8.13
N ALA A 442 18.77 7.07 -8.25
CA ALA A 442 19.93 6.74 -7.43
C ALA A 442 19.96 7.42 -6.05
N GLY A 443 19.48 8.67 -5.92
CA GLY A 443 19.52 9.47 -4.68
C GLY A 443 18.67 8.96 -3.51
N ALA A 444 18.03 7.79 -3.64
CA ALA A 444 17.47 7.05 -2.52
C ALA A 444 18.52 6.18 -1.79
N ASN A 445 19.70 5.96 -2.37
CA ASN A 445 20.69 4.99 -1.89
C ASN A 445 21.25 5.33 -0.50
N LEU A 446 21.80 6.54 -0.29
CA LEU A 446 22.32 6.94 1.03
C LEU A 446 21.26 6.84 2.15
N ALA A 447 20.01 7.24 1.85
CA ALA A 447 18.90 7.16 2.78
C ALA A 447 18.47 5.70 3.07
N LYS A 448 18.50 4.83 2.06
CA LYS A 448 18.22 3.39 2.17
C LYS A 448 19.31 2.67 2.95
N GLU A 449 20.58 2.88 2.63
CA GLU A 449 21.73 2.30 3.33
C GLU A 449 21.73 2.71 4.80
N ARG A 450 21.56 4.01 5.10
CA ARG A 450 21.49 4.49 6.49
C ARG A 450 20.23 4.03 7.23
N ARG A 451 19.20 3.56 6.52
CA ARG A 451 18.00 2.90 7.09
C ARG A 451 18.24 1.41 7.37
N GLU A 452 18.90 0.71 6.44
CA GLU A 452 19.28 -0.70 6.59
C GLU A 452 20.34 -0.87 7.70
N LEU A 453 21.37 -0.01 7.72
CA LEU A 453 22.37 0.06 8.79
C LEU A 453 21.73 0.41 10.14
N ARG A 454 20.76 1.34 10.21
CA ARG A 454 20.02 1.62 11.45
C ARG A 454 19.12 0.46 11.88
N GLN A 455 18.58 -0.31 10.95
CA GLN A 455 17.81 -1.51 11.25
C GLN A 455 18.72 -2.62 11.76
N GLN A 456 19.91 -2.79 11.19
CA GLN A 456 20.94 -3.70 11.65
C GLN A 456 21.45 -3.28 13.04
N GLU A 457 21.84 -2.02 13.26
CA GLU A 457 22.19 -1.51 14.59
C GLU A 457 21.09 -1.73 15.64
N ALA A 458 19.82 -1.60 15.26
CA ALA A 458 18.69 -1.85 16.16
C ALA A 458 18.50 -3.35 16.46
N GLN A 459 18.74 -4.22 15.48
CA GLN A 459 18.76 -5.68 15.65
C GLN A 459 19.96 -6.11 16.50
N ASP A 460 21.14 -5.55 16.27
CA ASP A 460 22.36 -5.81 17.02
C ASP A 460 22.27 -5.27 18.46
N LYS A 461 21.67 -4.09 18.67
CA LYS A 461 21.39 -3.57 20.02
C LYS A 461 20.35 -4.44 20.74
N ALA A 462 19.28 -4.87 20.08
CA ALA A 462 18.32 -5.81 20.66
C ALA A 462 18.95 -7.18 20.96
N ALA A 463 19.85 -7.67 20.09
CA ALA A 463 20.62 -8.88 20.31
C ALA A 463 21.59 -8.73 21.49
N GLN A 464 22.33 -7.62 21.56
CA GLN A 464 23.22 -7.30 22.68
C GLN A 464 22.47 -7.07 23.99
N GLU A 465 21.27 -6.49 23.98
CA GLU A 465 20.41 -6.41 25.17
C GLU A 465 19.91 -7.80 25.58
N SER A 466 19.53 -8.66 24.63
CA SER A 466 19.16 -10.05 24.93
C SER A 466 20.35 -10.89 25.45
N ALA A 467 21.56 -10.63 24.97
CA ALA A 467 22.79 -11.29 25.44
C ALA A 467 23.28 -10.75 26.79
N LYS A 468 23.09 -9.45 27.07
CA LYS A 468 23.28 -8.86 28.41
C LYS A 468 22.23 -9.33 29.42
N LEU A 469 21.10 -9.87 28.93
CA LEU A 469 20.05 -10.50 29.71
C LEU A 469 20.17 -12.04 29.75
N ASP A 470 21.39 -12.58 29.72
CA ASP A 470 21.63 -13.98 30.06
C ASP A 470 21.44 -14.24 31.56
N LEU A 471 20.17 -14.33 31.95
CA LEU A 471 19.69 -14.67 33.29
C LEU A 471 20.19 -16.03 33.80
N SER A 472 20.78 -16.89 32.95
CA SER A 472 21.37 -18.16 33.40
C SER A 472 22.70 -17.97 34.12
N THR A 473 23.48 -16.94 33.75
CA THR A 473 24.79 -16.67 34.38
C THR A 473 24.64 -16.14 35.80
N GLN A 474 23.75 -15.16 36.02
CA GLN A 474 23.46 -14.60 37.34
C GLN A 474 22.83 -15.60 38.33
N TRP A 475 22.24 -16.69 37.84
CA TRP A 475 21.67 -17.75 38.68
C TRP A 475 22.71 -18.78 39.15
N ASN A 476 23.83 -18.89 38.43
CA ASN A 476 24.85 -19.92 38.66
C ASN A 476 26.08 -19.41 39.46
N ASP A 477 26.15 -18.13 39.81
CA ASP A 477 27.20 -17.58 40.68
C ASP A 477 26.82 -17.68 42.18
N PRO A 478 27.52 -18.50 42.99
CA PRO A 478 27.23 -18.65 44.41
C PRO A 478 27.74 -17.48 45.27
N MET A 479 28.57 -16.56 44.76
CA MET A 479 29.21 -15.49 45.53
C MET A 479 28.43 -14.16 45.54
N VAL A 480 27.44 -13.96 44.67
CA VAL A 480 26.67 -12.69 44.62
C VAL A 480 25.87 -12.48 45.91
N GLN A 481 26.22 -11.41 46.64
CA GLN A 481 25.62 -11.05 47.92
C GLN A 481 24.12 -10.79 47.80
N ALA A 482 23.35 -11.17 48.82
CA ALA A 482 21.88 -11.17 48.77
C ALA A 482 21.25 -9.78 48.53
N GLN A 483 21.97 -8.69 48.80
CA GLN A 483 21.50 -7.31 48.62
C GLN A 483 21.65 -6.80 47.17
N GLU A 484 22.42 -7.48 46.31
CA GLU A 484 22.66 -7.05 44.91
C GLU A 484 21.78 -7.81 43.89
N ARG A 485 21.06 -8.85 44.33
CA ARG A 485 20.19 -9.70 43.50
C ARG A 485 18.90 -8.98 43.08
N LYS A 486 18.99 -8.13 42.05
CA LYS A 486 17.84 -7.40 41.48
C LYS A 486 16.85 -8.36 40.81
N PHE A 487 15.60 -8.38 41.28
CA PHE A 487 14.55 -9.21 40.68
C PHE A 487 14.08 -8.65 39.32
N ALA A 488 13.66 -9.56 38.43
CA ALA A 488 13.09 -9.20 37.12
C ALA A 488 11.74 -8.46 37.21
N SER A 489 11.09 -8.44 38.38
CA SER A 489 9.96 -7.57 38.70
C SER A 489 10.38 -6.10 38.79
N ASP A 490 11.53 -5.83 39.39
CA ASP A 490 11.92 -4.48 39.80
C ASP A 490 12.44 -3.68 38.61
N LEU A 491 13.09 -4.36 37.66
CA LEU A 491 13.40 -3.82 36.33
C LEU A 491 12.15 -3.43 35.53
N ARG A 492 10.98 -4.02 35.82
CA ARG A 492 9.68 -3.60 35.25
C ARG A 492 8.95 -2.54 36.09
N ALA A 493 9.42 -2.26 37.31
CA ALA A 493 8.78 -1.38 38.29
C ALA A 493 9.57 -0.09 38.59
N VAL A 494 10.67 0.17 37.88
CA VAL A 494 11.40 1.46 37.96
C VAL A 494 10.44 2.60 37.60
N LYS A 495 10.31 3.58 38.50
CA LYS A 495 9.26 4.61 38.47
C LYS A 495 9.28 5.44 37.17
N PRO A 496 8.12 5.70 36.53
CA PRO A 496 8.03 6.41 35.24
C PRO A 496 8.19 7.94 35.35
N ASN A 497 9.08 8.44 36.23
CA ASN A 497 9.19 9.87 36.58
C ASN A 497 10.44 10.58 36.02
N LEU A 498 11.31 9.92 35.24
CA LEU A 498 12.26 10.63 34.37
C LEU A 498 11.61 10.87 32.99
N ALA A 499 10.67 11.82 32.97
CA ALA A 499 9.99 12.25 31.76
C ALA A 499 10.82 13.28 30.98
N SER A 500 11.86 12.82 30.28
CA SER A 500 12.44 13.54 29.14
C SER A 500 12.62 12.57 27.97
N GLU A 501 11.92 12.87 26.86
CA GLU A 501 11.89 12.05 25.65
C GLU A 501 13.31 11.84 25.11
N ILE A 502 13.65 10.65 24.60
CA ILE A 502 14.93 10.40 23.90
C ILE A 502 14.80 10.81 22.43
N VAL A 503 14.25 12.01 22.25
CA VAL A 503 14.44 12.87 21.10
C VAL A 503 15.93 12.83 20.73
N PRO A 504 16.29 12.58 19.45
CA PRO A 504 17.69 12.47 19.01
C PRO A 504 18.55 13.65 19.46
N GLU A 505 19.84 13.41 19.70
CA GLU A 505 20.76 14.42 20.26
C GLU A 505 20.72 15.75 19.50
N TRP A 506 20.65 15.71 18.16
CA TRP A 506 20.48 16.88 17.31
C TRP A 506 19.16 17.63 17.53
N LYS A 507 18.03 16.90 17.66
CA LYS A 507 16.72 17.48 17.97
C LYS A 507 16.64 18.02 19.40
N ARG A 508 17.39 17.45 20.35
CA ARG A 508 17.53 17.98 21.72
C ARG A 508 18.31 19.28 21.73
N ALA A 509 19.42 19.38 20.98
CA ALA A 509 20.19 20.61 20.83
C ALA A 509 19.37 21.77 20.22
N THR A 510 18.44 21.47 19.31
CA THR A 510 17.48 22.47 18.77
C THR A 510 16.31 22.79 19.71
N GLN A 511 16.08 22.01 20.76
CA GLN A 511 14.93 22.13 21.67
C GLN A 511 15.30 22.81 23.01
N ASN A 512 15.94 23.97 22.93
CA ASN A 512 15.84 24.95 24.00
C ASN A 512 14.36 25.25 24.32
N LYS A 513 14.03 25.19 25.61
CA LYS A 513 12.78 25.68 26.19
C LYS A 513 12.89 27.19 26.45
N ASP A 514 11.73 27.83 26.61
CA ASP A 514 11.59 29.20 27.11
C ASP A 514 12.28 30.31 26.28
N GLN A 515 11.82 30.47 25.03
CA GLN A 515 11.99 31.71 24.26
C GLN A 515 10.65 32.20 23.69
N SER A 516 10.50 33.51 23.51
CA SER A 516 9.23 34.16 23.13
C SER A 516 9.05 34.27 21.62
N PHE A 517 7.91 33.78 21.12
CA PHE A 517 7.61 33.73 19.68
C PHE A 517 7.58 35.10 19.00
N GLY A 518 8.26 35.19 17.85
CA GLY A 518 8.11 36.27 16.88
C GLY A 518 9.13 37.41 17.00
N ARG A 519 9.55 37.93 15.84
CA ARG A 519 10.49 39.06 15.72
C ARG A 519 9.81 40.35 16.20
N ARG A 520 10.10 40.77 17.44
CA ARG A 520 9.81 42.15 17.88
C ARG A 520 10.51 43.12 16.92
N THR A 521 9.75 44.07 16.40
CA THR A 521 10.20 45.08 15.45
C THR A 521 9.82 46.45 16.00
N ASP A 522 10.80 47.35 16.11
CA ASP A 522 10.60 48.67 16.74
C ASP A 522 9.88 49.67 15.81
N MET A 523 9.65 49.28 14.55
CA MET A 523 8.87 50.04 13.57
C MET A 523 7.37 49.85 13.78
N THR A 524 6.60 50.94 13.78
CA THR A 524 5.13 50.87 13.83
C THR A 524 4.57 50.16 12.59
N MET A 525 3.42 49.47 12.73
CA MET A 525 2.77 48.73 11.64
C MET A 525 2.50 49.61 10.40
N LYS A 526 2.19 50.90 10.59
CA LYS A 526 2.04 51.86 9.48
C LYS A 526 3.36 52.07 8.72
N GLN A 527 4.46 52.32 9.43
CA GLN A 527 5.79 52.46 8.80
C GLN A 527 6.22 51.16 8.10
N GLN A 528 5.85 49.99 8.63
CA GLN A 528 6.08 48.71 7.95
C GLN A 528 5.31 48.64 6.62
N ARG A 529 4.01 48.95 6.60
CA ARG A 529 3.17 48.99 5.38
C ARG A 529 3.71 49.98 4.34
N GLU A 530 4.05 51.20 4.74
CA GLU A 530 4.61 52.25 3.88
C GLU A 530 6.01 51.89 3.34
N SER A 531 6.74 51.01 4.03
CA SER A 531 8.04 50.51 3.58
C SER A 531 7.97 49.47 2.46
N LEU A 532 6.80 48.88 2.16
CA LEU A 532 6.68 47.80 1.17
C LEU A 532 6.79 48.32 -0.29
N PRO A 533 7.38 47.55 -1.23
CA PRO A 533 7.50 47.96 -2.64
C PRO A 533 6.18 48.40 -3.28
N VAL A 534 5.09 47.65 -3.03
CA VAL A 534 3.76 47.92 -3.57
C VAL A 534 3.18 49.29 -3.15
N TYR A 535 3.59 49.85 -2.01
CA TYR A 535 3.06 51.14 -1.54
C TYR A 535 3.34 52.29 -2.52
N ARG A 536 4.52 52.27 -3.17
CA ARG A 536 4.91 53.26 -4.19
C ARG A 536 3.97 53.28 -5.39
N PHE A 537 3.39 52.13 -5.72
CA PHE A 537 2.54 51.90 -6.88
C PHE A 537 1.03 51.91 -6.53
N ARG A 538 0.68 52.21 -5.27
CA ARG A 538 -0.72 52.17 -4.78
C ARG A 538 -1.70 52.93 -5.66
N SER A 539 -1.38 54.18 -6.02
CA SER A 539 -2.28 55.05 -6.79
C SER A 539 -2.46 54.56 -8.23
N GLU A 540 -1.39 54.06 -8.84
CA GLU A 540 -1.40 53.51 -10.19
C GLU A 540 -2.16 52.18 -10.26
N LEU A 541 -1.99 51.33 -9.25
CA LEU A 541 -2.74 50.08 -9.08
C LEU A 541 -4.25 50.35 -8.91
N ILE A 542 -4.64 51.28 -8.04
CA ILE A 542 -6.05 51.65 -7.85
C ILE A 542 -6.64 52.20 -9.15
N LYS A 543 -5.88 53.01 -9.91
CA LYS A 543 -6.28 53.49 -11.23
C LYS A 543 -6.48 52.32 -12.21
N ALA A 544 -5.50 51.41 -12.32
CA ALA A 544 -5.55 50.27 -13.23
C ALA A 544 -6.72 49.32 -12.94
N VAL A 545 -7.08 49.09 -11.67
CA VAL A 545 -8.24 48.27 -11.29
C VAL A 545 -9.58 49.00 -11.53
N ASN A 546 -9.61 50.32 -11.48
CA ASN A 546 -10.80 51.08 -11.90
C ASN A 546 -10.99 50.98 -13.42
N GLU A 547 -9.94 51.21 -14.20
CA GLU A 547 -10.01 51.25 -15.68
C GLU A 547 -10.26 49.87 -16.30
N ASN A 548 -9.68 48.79 -15.76
CA ASN A 548 -9.77 47.45 -16.33
C ASN A 548 -10.69 46.54 -15.51
N GLN A 549 -11.47 45.65 -16.16
CA GLN A 549 -12.31 44.69 -15.44
C GLN A 549 -11.50 43.49 -14.90
N LEU A 550 -10.48 43.08 -15.66
CA LEU A 550 -9.50 42.08 -15.29
C LEU A 550 -8.11 42.71 -15.28
N LEU A 551 -7.26 42.34 -14.31
CA LEU A 551 -5.87 42.80 -14.24
C LEU A 551 -4.95 41.67 -13.80
N ILE A 552 -3.85 41.44 -14.52
CA ILE A 552 -2.78 40.53 -14.09
C ILE A 552 -1.75 41.36 -13.33
N VAL A 553 -1.44 40.98 -12.09
CA VAL A 553 -0.47 41.70 -11.24
C VAL A 553 0.73 40.81 -10.96
N VAL A 554 1.86 41.15 -11.55
CA VAL A 554 3.14 40.44 -11.40
C VAL A 554 3.97 41.15 -10.33
N GLY A 555 4.66 40.40 -9.49
CA GLY A 555 5.67 40.97 -8.61
C GLY A 555 6.25 39.96 -7.63
N ASP A 556 7.52 40.17 -7.27
CA ASP A 556 8.29 39.26 -6.41
C ASP A 556 7.56 38.92 -5.10
N THR A 557 7.75 37.70 -4.63
CA THR A 557 7.33 37.30 -3.27
C THR A 557 7.95 38.25 -2.22
N GLY A 558 7.13 38.77 -1.30
CA GLY A 558 7.55 39.79 -0.32
C GLY A 558 7.37 41.25 -0.76
N SER A 559 6.97 41.53 -2.01
CA SER A 559 6.66 42.89 -2.50
C SER A 559 5.43 43.53 -1.83
N GLY A 560 4.60 42.73 -1.15
CA GLY A 560 3.40 43.17 -0.43
C GLY A 560 2.07 42.85 -1.12
N LYS A 561 2.06 42.14 -2.28
CA LYS A 561 0.85 41.83 -3.07
C LYS A 561 -0.33 41.39 -2.18
N THR A 562 -0.21 40.24 -1.55
CA THR A 562 -1.28 39.53 -0.82
C THR A 562 -1.82 40.28 0.40
N THR A 563 -0.95 41.04 1.09
CA THR A 563 -1.35 41.77 2.32
C THR A 563 -1.90 43.14 2.00
N GLN A 564 -1.37 43.85 1.00
CA GLN A 564 -1.73 45.26 0.77
C GLN A 564 -2.78 45.48 -0.32
N LEU A 565 -2.89 44.65 -1.37
CA LEU A 565 -3.86 44.87 -2.45
C LEU A 565 -5.29 44.91 -1.93
N THR A 566 -5.67 43.91 -1.13
CA THR A 566 -6.98 43.82 -0.48
C THR A 566 -7.28 45.04 0.40
N GLN A 567 -6.30 45.49 1.20
CA GLN A 567 -6.42 46.68 2.02
C GLN A 567 -6.58 47.96 1.18
N TYR A 568 -5.77 48.16 0.14
CA TYR A 568 -5.85 49.34 -0.72
C TYR A 568 -7.16 49.40 -1.53
N LEU A 569 -7.72 48.24 -1.90
CA LEU A 569 -9.03 48.15 -2.56
C LEU A 569 -10.18 48.42 -1.58
N ALA A 570 -10.11 47.92 -0.35
CA ALA A 570 -11.08 48.25 0.69
C ALA A 570 -11.03 49.75 1.05
N GLU A 571 -9.84 50.31 1.23
CA GLU A 571 -9.59 51.75 1.44
C GLU A 571 -10.02 52.62 0.25
N ALA A 572 -10.09 52.06 -0.96
CA ALA A 572 -10.61 52.73 -2.17
C ALA A 572 -12.15 52.59 -2.33
N GLY A 573 -12.84 51.96 -1.38
CA GLY A 573 -14.31 51.87 -1.36
C GLY A 573 -14.91 50.64 -2.05
N PHE A 574 -14.11 49.76 -2.65
CA PHE A 574 -14.62 48.53 -3.28
C PHE A 574 -15.30 47.57 -2.28
N ALA A 575 -15.05 47.74 -0.98
CA ALA A 575 -15.60 46.92 0.10
C ALA A 575 -16.77 47.58 0.87
N ASN A 576 -17.44 48.58 0.27
CA ASN A 576 -18.54 49.30 0.92
C ASN A 576 -19.88 48.53 0.83
N ASP A 577 -20.29 48.15 -0.38
CA ASP A 577 -21.58 47.48 -0.65
C ASP A 577 -21.45 45.94 -0.82
N CYS A 578 -20.22 45.43 -0.91
CA CYS A 578 -19.88 44.04 -1.23
C CYS A 578 -18.55 43.65 -0.57
N MET A 579 -18.22 42.36 -0.55
CA MET A 579 -16.94 41.86 -0.05
C MET A 579 -15.84 41.84 -1.13
N ILE A 580 -14.59 41.91 -0.66
CA ILE A 580 -13.40 41.56 -1.44
C ILE A 580 -13.00 40.12 -1.08
N GLY A 581 -13.00 39.23 -2.06
CA GLY A 581 -12.53 37.87 -1.92
C GLY A 581 -11.06 37.73 -2.34
N CYS A 582 -10.20 37.19 -1.50
CA CYS A 582 -8.85 36.77 -1.87
C CYS A 582 -8.76 35.25 -1.75
N THR A 583 -8.40 34.55 -2.83
CA THR A 583 -8.09 33.12 -2.74
C THR A 583 -6.61 32.89 -2.42
N GLN A 584 -6.28 31.68 -2.00
CA GLN A 584 -4.95 31.18 -1.68
C GLN A 584 -4.95 29.66 -1.97
N PRO A 585 -3.94 29.10 -2.64
CA PRO A 585 -3.87 27.64 -2.82
C PRO A 585 -3.72 26.89 -1.49
N ARG A 586 -3.12 27.50 -0.46
CA ARG A 586 -2.73 26.82 0.80
C ARG A 586 -3.49 27.33 2.02
N ARG A 587 -4.13 26.41 2.75
CA ARG A 587 -4.90 26.66 4.00
C ARG A 587 -4.14 27.53 5.01
N VAL A 588 -2.86 27.22 5.27
CA VAL A 588 -2.05 27.93 6.26
C VAL A 588 -1.77 29.38 5.85
N ALA A 589 -1.58 29.64 4.54
CA ALA A 589 -1.40 31.00 4.02
C ALA A 589 -2.67 31.83 4.17
N ALA A 590 -3.84 31.28 3.83
CA ALA A 590 -5.12 31.95 4.05
C ALA A 590 -5.33 32.38 5.52
N MET A 591 -5.00 31.49 6.47
CA MET A 591 -5.10 31.78 7.91
C MET A 591 -4.08 32.83 8.38
N SER A 592 -2.81 32.69 7.99
CA SER A 592 -1.73 33.57 8.48
C SER A 592 -1.83 34.98 7.88
N VAL A 593 -2.17 35.09 6.60
CA VAL A 593 -2.42 36.37 5.93
C VAL A 593 -3.64 37.05 6.54
N ALA A 594 -4.78 36.35 6.71
CA ALA A 594 -5.97 36.96 7.31
C ALA A 594 -5.68 37.49 8.72
N LYS A 595 -4.96 36.72 9.55
CA LYS A 595 -4.53 37.17 10.88
C LYS A 595 -3.62 38.40 10.80
N ARG A 596 -2.60 38.39 9.94
CA ARG A 596 -1.67 39.52 9.77
C ARG A 596 -2.38 40.77 9.24
N VAL A 597 -3.37 40.63 8.37
CA VAL A 597 -4.14 41.76 7.82
C VAL A 597 -5.15 42.29 8.83
N ALA A 598 -5.75 41.45 9.68
CA ALA A 598 -6.51 41.91 10.84
C ALA A 598 -5.62 42.72 11.82
N GLU A 599 -4.39 42.25 12.07
CA GLU A 599 -3.38 42.96 12.88
C GLU A 599 -2.88 44.29 12.23
N GLU A 600 -2.88 44.39 10.90
CA GLU A 600 -2.50 45.60 10.15
C GLU A 600 -3.63 46.63 9.98
N VAL A 601 -4.88 46.18 9.99
CA VAL A 601 -6.09 47.02 9.96
C VAL A 601 -6.49 47.46 11.38
N GLY A 602 -6.24 46.62 12.40
CA GLY A 602 -6.58 46.87 13.80
C GLY A 602 -7.93 46.32 14.24
N CYS A 603 -8.50 45.33 13.54
CA CYS A 603 -9.76 44.66 13.90
C CYS A 603 -9.53 43.28 14.53
N GLN A 604 -10.54 42.70 15.17
CA GLN A 604 -10.47 41.29 15.56
C GLN A 604 -10.68 40.38 14.33
N LEU A 605 -9.97 39.26 14.29
CA LEU A 605 -10.10 38.27 13.21
C LEU A 605 -11.49 37.62 13.25
N GLY A 606 -12.25 37.77 12.17
CA GLY A 606 -13.67 37.41 12.05
C GLY A 606 -14.63 38.61 11.99
N GLU A 607 -14.16 39.82 12.32
CA GLU A 607 -14.89 41.08 12.09
C GLU A 607 -14.69 41.54 10.63
N GLU A 608 -14.09 42.71 10.39
CA GLU A 608 -13.88 43.26 9.04
C GLU A 608 -12.96 42.41 8.16
N VAL A 609 -11.98 41.73 8.77
CA VAL A 609 -11.09 40.78 8.11
C VAL A 609 -11.41 39.38 8.63
N GLY A 610 -11.76 38.46 7.73
CA GLY A 610 -12.12 37.08 8.06
C GLY A 610 -11.51 36.08 7.08
N TYR A 611 -11.68 34.79 7.36
CA TYR A 611 -11.26 33.73 6.44
C TYR A 611 -12.18 32.50 6.42
N THR A 612 -12.24 31.82 5.27
CA THR A 612 -13.01 30.59 5.08
C THR A 612 -12.18 29.51 4.38
N ILE A 613 -11.94 28.38 5.05
CA ILE A 613 -11.23 27.22 4.48
C ILE A 613 -12.03 25.93 4.69
N ARG A 614 -11.64 24.84 4.03
CA ARG A 614 -12.31 23.54 4.21
C ARG A 614 -12.30 23.14 5.70
N PHE A 615 -13.50 22.97 6.27
CA PHE A 615 -13.83 22.65 7.67
C PHE A 615 -13.63 23.77 8.72
N GLU A 616 -13.39 25.03 8.33
CA GLU A 616 -13.14 26.12 9.29
C GLU A 616 -13.52 27.48 8.66
N ASP A 617 -14.49 28.18 9.25
CA ASP A 617 -15.02 29.45 8.74
C ASP A 617 -15.06 30.48 9.88
N VAL A 618 -14.32 31.58 9.71
CA VAL A 618 -14.13 32.67 10.67
C VAL A 618 -14.45 33.97 9.93
N THR A 619 -15.75 34.15 9.65
CA THR A 619 -16.33 35.30 8.96
C THR A 619 -17.63 35.73 9.65
N SER A 620 -18.04 36.97 9.44
CA SER A 620 -19.27 37.54 9.98
C SER A 620 -19.98 38.43 8.95
N GLN A 621 -21.16 38.94 9.29
CA GLN A 621 -21.87 39.92 8.44
C GLN A 621 -21.15 41.28 8.36
N ALA A 622 -20.12 41.51 9.19
CA ALA A 622 -19.26 42.70 9.13
C ALA A 622 -17.99 42.50 8.29
N THR A 623 -17.73 41.29 7.78
CA THR A 623 -16.52 40.99 7.01
C THR A 623 -16.54 41.70 5.66
N LYS A 624 -15.49 42.50 5.42
CA LYS A 624 -15.22 43.27 4.20
C LYS A 624 -14.16 42.59 3.33
N ILE A 625 -13.10 42.07 3.97
CA ILE A 625 -12.02 41.33 3.31
C ILE A 625 -12.08 39.87 3.77
N LYS A 626 -12.31 38.96 2.83
CA LYS A 626 -12.42 37.52 3.08
C LYS A 626 -11.31 36.76 2.35
N TYR A 627 -10.39 36.20 3.12
CA TYR A 627 -9.39 35.25 2.62
C TYR A 627 -9.95 33.84 2.56
N MET A 628 -9.70 33.07 1.51
CA MET A 628 -10.21 31.70 1.41
C MET A 628 -9.30 30.79 0.62
N THR A 629 -9.47 29.48 0.74
CA THR A 629 -8.85 28.56 -0.23
C THR A 629 -9.64 28.54 -1.54
N ASP A 630 -8.96 28.38 -2.67
CA ASP A 630 -9.55 28.30 -4.02
C ASP A 630 -10.80 27.38 -4.07
N GLY A 631 -10.67 26.14 -3.55
CA GLY A 631 -11.76 25.16 -3.46
C GLY A 631 -12.89 25.51 -2.46
N MET A 632 -12.86 26.68 -1.80
CA MET A 632 -14.02 27.26 -1.11
C MET A 632 -14.73 28.28 -2.00
N LEU A 633 -14.01 29.18 -2.70
CA LEU A 633 -14.64 30.05 -3.71
C LEU A 633 -15.35 29.21 -4.79
N GLN A 634 -14.71 28.13 -5.22
CA GLN A 634 -15.26 27.17 -6.17
C GLN A 634 -16.60 26.56 -5.71
N ARG A 635 -16.79 26.33 -4.40
CA ARG A 635 -18.08 25.91 -3.81
C ARG A 635 -19.08 27.05 -3.64
N GLU A 636 -18.61 28.29 -3.48
CA GLU A 636 -19.51 29.44 -3.49
C GLU A 636 -20.09 29.67 -4.88
N ILE A 637 -19.33 29.40 -5.96
CA ILE A 637 -19.84 29.40 -7.35
C ILE A 637 -20.94 28.35 -7.58
N LEU A 638 -20.88 27.17 -6.95
CA LEU A 638 -21.97 26.18 -7.02
C LEU A 638 -23.29 26.72 -6.47
N MET A 639 -23.22 27.57 -5.44
CA MET A 639 -24.39 28.10 -4.72
C MET A 639 -24.87 29.44 -5.29
N ASP A 640 -23.95 30.26 -5.82
CA ASP A 640 -24.18 31.57 -6.43
C ASP A 640 -23.23 31.77 -7.64
N PRO A 641 -23.62 31.30 -8.85
CA PRO A 641 -22.77 31.35 -10.03
C PRO A 641 -22.35 32.76 -10.50
N ASP A 642 -23.06 33.80 -10.05
CA ASP A 642 -22.77 35.21 -10.37
C ASP A 642 -22.02 35.93 -9.23
N LEU A 643 -21.74 35.26 -8.11
CA LEU A 643 -20.92 35.76 -7.00
C LEU A 643 -21.36 37.14 -6.48
N LYS A 644 -22.66 37.30 -6.25
CA LYS A 644 -23.37 38.56 -5.94
C LYS A 644 -22.92 39.22 -4.63
N ARG A 645 -22.23 38.46 -3.78
CA ARG A 645 -21.63 38.93 -2.51
C ARG A 645 -20.27 39.63 -2.70
N TYR A 646 -19.67 39.56 -3.88
CA TYR A 646 -18.32 40.06 -4.16
C TYR A 646 -18.32 41.16 -5.23
N SER A 647 -17.49 42.17 -5.01
CA SER A 647 -17.15 43.26 -5.95
C SER A 647 -15.80 43.03 -6.63
N VAL A 648 -14.83 42.49 -5.89
CA VAL A 648 -13.49 42.16 -6.37
C VAL A 648 -13.08 40.77 -5.93
N ILE A 649 -12.53 39.98 -6.84
CA ILE A 649 -11.94 38.66 -6.56
C ILE A 649 -10.46 38.68 -6.97
N MET A 650 -9.57 38.42 -6.01
CA MET A 650 -8.15 38.25 -6.24
C MET A 650 -7.77 36.76 -6.18
N LEU A 651 -7.34 36.19 -7.30
CA LEU A 651 -6.74 34.86 -7.36
C LEU A 651 -5.22 35.01 -7.18
N ASP A 652 -4.69 34.55 -6.04
CA ASP A 652 -3.29 34.79 -5.66
C ASP A 652 -2.42 33.53 -5.68
N GLU A 653 -1.11 33.74 -5.84
CA GLU A 653 -0.11 32.71 -6.13
C GLU A 653 -0.54 31.82 -7.32
N ALA A 654 -1.15 32.45 -8.34
CA ALA A 654 -1.75 31.82 -9.53
C ALA A 654 -0.82 30.87 -10.32
N HIS A 655 0.49 31.00 -10.11
CA HIS A 655 1.53 30.15 -10.69
C HIS A 655 1.65 28.76 -10.02
N GLU A 656 1.01 28.51 -8.87
CA GLU A 656 0.91 27.15 -8.30
C GLU A 656 -0.03 26.25 -9.12
N ARG A 657 -0.85 26.81 -10.04
CA ARG A 657 -1.65 26.11 -11.07
C ARG A 657 -2.40 24.87 -10.54
N THR A 658 -3.12 25.09 -9.44
CA THR A 658 -3.93 24.03 -8.81
C THR A 658 -5.20 23.75 -9.63
N ILE A 659 -5.78 22.56 -9.47
CA ILE A 659 -7.03 22.20 -10.19
C ILE A 659 -8.16 23.16 -9.87
N ALA A 660 -8.21 23.67 -8.63
CA ALA A 660 -9.21 24.65 -8.23
C ALA A 660 -8.94 26.01 -8.89
N THR A 661 -7.68 26.45 -8.98
CA THR A 661 -7.27 27.70 -9.63
C THR A 661 -7.62 27.68 -11.13
N ASP A 662 -7.29 26.59 -11.83
CA ASP A 662 -7.51 26.45 -13.27
C ASP A 662 -9.00 26.41 -13.64
N VAL A 663 -9.81 25.75 -12.83
CA VAL A 663 -11.27 25.78 -12.98
C VAL A 663 -11.84 27.17 -12.63
N LEU A 664 -11.30 27.85 -11.62
CA LEU A 664 -11.70 29.23 -11.29
C LEU A 664 -11.39 30.21 -12.42
N PHE A 665 -10.27 30.07 -13.14
CA PHE A 665 -9.98 30.91 -14.31
C PHE A 665 -11.09 30.82 -15.36
N ALA A 666 -11.48 29.61 -15.76
CA ALA A 666 -12.50 29.39 -16.77
C ALA A 666 -13.91 29.80 -16.32
N LEU A 667 -14.24 29.60 -15.04
CA LEU A 667 -15.52 30.04 -14.46
C LEU A 667 -15.59 31.57 -14.36
N LEU A 668 -14.54 32.23 -13.87
CA LEU A 668 -14.50 33.70 -13.80
C LEU A 668 -14.47 34.33 -15.20
N LYS A 669 -13.73 33.77 -16.17
CA LYS A 669 -13.75 34.20 -17.59
C LYS A 669 -15.17 34.16 -18.20
N LYS A 670 -16.04 33.27 -17.70
CA LYS A 670 -17.47 33.19 -18.06
C LYS A 670 -18.37 34.10 -17.21
N THR A 671 -18.06 34.36 -15.94
CA THR A 671 -18.85 35.25 -15.05
C THR A 671 -18.55 36.73 -15.27
N ILE A 672 -17.32 37.12 -15.56
CA ILE A 672 -16.89 38.47 -16.00
C ILE A 672 -17.75 38.96 -17.17
N LYS A 673 -18.04 38.08 -18.15
CA LYS A 673 -18.89 38.36 -19.31
C LYS A 673 -20.39 38.56 -18.97
N ARG A 674 -20.85 38.10 -17.80
CA ARG A 674 -22.24 38.31 -17.32
C ARG A 674 -22.36 39.47 -16.34
N ARG A 675 -21.29 39.77 -15.60
CA ARG A 675 -21.22 40.84 -14.58
C ARG A 675 -20.07 41.79 -14.90
N PRO A 676 -20.30 42.86 -15.68
CA PRO A 676 -19.28 43.88 -16.00
C PRO A 676 -18.81 44.68 -14.77
N ASP A 677 -19.59 44.63 -13.68
CA ASP A 677 -19.33 45.24 -12.38
C ASP A 677 -18.34 44.44 -11.52
N LEU A 678 -18.25 43.12 -11.71
CA LEU A 678 -17.30 42.25 -11.00
C LEU A 678 -15.88 42.46 -11.54
N LYS A 679 -14.98 42.93 -10.68
CA LYS A 679 -13.53 43.03 -10.95
C LYS A 679 -12.82 41.73 -10.58
N VAL A 680 -11.84 41.32 -11.38
CA VAL A 680 -10.97 40.16 -11.07
C VAL A 680 -9.50 40.55 -11.19
N ILE A 681 -8.69 40.10 -10.25
CA ILE A 681 -7.25 40.36 -10.20
C ILE A 681 -6.54 39.01 -10.10
N ILE A 682 -5.49 38.80 -10.89
CA ILE A 682 -4.71 37.57 -10.90
C ILE A 682 -3.28 37.92 -10.49
N THR A 683 -2.89 37.57 -9.26
CA THR A 683 -1.55 37.85 -8.75
C THR A 683 -0.61 36.67 -8.95
N SER A 684 0.55 36.94 -9.56
CA SER A 684 1.62 35.96 -9.79
C SER A 684 2.97 36.45 -9.28
N ALA A 685 3.90 35.52 -9.12
CA ALA A 685 5.31 35.75 -8.79
C ALA A 685 6.26 35.18 -9.88
N THR A 686 5.73 34.72 -11.02
CA THR A 686 6.52 34.22 -12.16
C THR A 686 6.34 35.10 -13.40
N LEU A 687 7.26 34.96 -14.34
CA LEU A 687 7.30 35.69 -15.61
C LEU A 687 6.31 35.16 -16.67
N ASP A 688 5.57 34.08 -16.39
CA ASP A 688 4.64 33.46 -17.34
C ASP A 688 3.34 34.29 -17.59
N ALA A 689 3.37 35.58 -17.24
CA ALA A 689 2.28 36.53 -17.29
C ALA A 689 1.67 36.66 -18.70
N ASP A 690 2.49 36.49 -19.74
CA ASP A 690 2.05 36.51 -21.14
C ASP A 690 1.08 35.37 -21.44
N LYS A 691 1.27 34.18 -20.85
CA LYS A 691 0.34 33.04 -21.00
C LYS A 691 -0.99 33.32 -20.31
N PHE A 692 -0.95 33.94 -19.12
CA PHE A 692 -2.16 34.42 -18.46
C PHE A 692 -2.87 35.49 -19.31
N SER A 693 -2.12 36.46 -19.85
CA SER A 693 -2.65 37.55 -20.68
C SER A 693 -3.34 37.02 -21.93
N ALA A 694 -2.67 36.17 -22.71
CA ALA A 694 -3.21 35.55 -23.92
C ALA A 694 -4.49 34.75 -23.64
N TYR A 695 -4.48 33.88 -22.62
CA TYR A 695 -5.67 33.12 -22.23
C TYR A 695 -6.84 34.02 -21.79
N PHE A 696 -6.56 35.21 -21.24
CA PHE A 696 -7.55 36.19 -20.83
C PHE A 696 -7.79 37.31 -21.86
N ASN A 697 -7.56 37.05 -23.15
CA ASN A 697 -7.80 37.96 -24.28
C ASN A 697 -6.91 39.24 -24.23
N GLU A 698 -5.60 39.07 -24.10
CA GLU A 698 -4.60 40.15 -24.05
C GLU A 698 -4.81 41.12 -22.86
N CYS A 699 -5.17 40.53 -21.71
CA CYS A 699 -5.37 41.24 -20.45
C CYS A 699 -4.11 42.03 -20.00
N PRO A 700 -4.24 43.29 -19.55
CA PRO A 700 -3.09 44.10 -19.14
C PRO A 700 -2.33 43.52 -17.94
N ILE A 701 -1.00 43.62 -18.03
CA ILE A 701 -0.06 43.15 -17.01
C ILE A 701 0.51 44.36 -16.26
N PHE A 702 0.26 44.41 -14.94
CA PHE A 702 0.81 45.40 -14.03
C PHE A 702 2.01 44.79 -13.26
N SER A 703 3.22 45.26 -13.53
CA SER A 703 4.44 44.73 -12.93
C SER A 703 4.92 45.59 -11.75
N ILE A 704 5.01 44.99 -10.56
CA ILE A 704 5.56 45.59 -9.35
C ILE A 704 7.03 45.16 -9.22
N PRO A 705 8.01 46.05 -9.48
CA PRO A 705 9.43 45.70 -9.34
C PRO A 705 9.77 45.36 -7.88
N GLY A 706 10.48 44.26 -7.70
CA GLY A 706 10.87 43.75 -6.38
C GLY A 706 12.02 44.50 -5.71
N ARG A 707 12.45 43.95 -4.57
CA ARG A 707 13.72 44.29 -3.90
C ARG A 707 14.67 43.10 -3.90
N THR A 708 14.69 42.38 -5.02
CA THR A 708 15.60 41.26 -5.24
C THR A 708 17.01 41.80 -5.50
N PHE A 709 17.92 41.46 -4.59
CA PHE A 709 19.35 41.63 -4.77
C PHE A 709 19.89 40.59 -5.76
N PRO A 710 21.00 40.86 -6.47
CA PRO A 710 21.59 39.89 -7.40
C PRO A 710 21.99 38.59 -6.68
N VAL A 711 21.74 37.47 -7.36
CA VAL A 711 22.13 36.12 -6.91
C VAL A 711 23.09 35.53 -7.92
N GLU A 712 24.29 35.16 -7.48
CA GLU A 712 25.26 34.41 -8.26
C GLU A 712 24.77 32.95 -8.41
N ILE A 713 24.69 32.44 -9.64
CA ILE A 713 24.25 31.06 -9.91
C ILE A 713 25.46 30.23 -10.33
N MET A 714 25.72 29.16 -9.58
CA MET A 714 26.73 28.15 -9.90
C MET A 714 26.05 26.82 -10.21
N TYR A 715 26.58 26.10 -11.20
CA TYR A 715 26.16 24.75 -11.60
C TYR A 715 27.31 23.77 -11.32
N SER A 716 26.99 22.49 -11.04
CA SER A 716 28.04 21.45 -11.09
C SER A 716 28.53 21.25 -12.52
N ARG A 717 29.78 20.83 -12.66
CA ARG A 717 30.41 20.55 -13.97
C ARG A 717 29.96 19.22 -14.55
N GLU A 718 29.64 18.27 -13.67
CA GLU A 718 29.27 16.89 -13.99
C GLU A 718 27.97 16.55 -13.26
N PRO A 719 27.18 15.56 -13.73
CA PRO A 719 25.93 15.18 -13.08
C PRO A 719 26.18 14.35 -11.83
N GLU A 720 25.83 14.88 -10.65
CA GLU A 720 25.96 14.19 -9.37
C GLU A 720 25.06 12.94 -9.32
N SER A 721 25.64 11.78 -8.97
CA SER A 721 24.91 10.51 -8.92
C SER A 721 24.12 10.30 -7.62
N ASP A 722 24.67 10.75 -6.49
CA ASP A 722 23.94 10.89 -5.22
C ASP A 722 23.86 12.38 -4.84
N TYR A 723 22.73 13.00 -5.19
CA TYR A 723 22.48 14.41 -4.91
C TYR A 723 22.35 14.71 -3.40
N LEU A 724 22.12 13.69 -2.56
CA LEU A 724 21.89 13.87 -1.13
C LEU A 724 23.23 14.05 -0.40
N ASP A 725 24.25 13.27 -0.74
CA ASP A 725 25.59 13.48 -0.19
C ASP A 725 26.24 14.77 -0.74
N ALA A 726 26.15 15.00 -2.06
CA ALA A 726 26.66 16.22 -2.68
C ALA A 726 26.07 17.50 -2.05
N ALA A 727 24.78 17.48 -1.71
CA ALA A 727 24.12 18.57 -0.99
C ALA A 727 24.69 18.80 0.42
N LEU A 728 24.97 17.72 1.16
CA LEU A 728 25.53 17.79 2.51
C LEU A 728 26.99 18.26 2.52
N VAL A 729 27.80 17.78 1.56
CA VAL A 729 29.18 18.25 1.36
C VAL A 729 29.19 19.73 0.99
N THR A 730 28.31 20.16 0.07
CA THR A 730 28.15 21.57 -0.32
C THR A 730 27.75 22.45 0.88
N ALA A 731 26.83 21.99 1.72
CA ALA A 731 26.42 22.73 2.93
C ALA A 731 27.57 22.91 3.93
N MET A 732 28.39 21.87 4.14
CA MET A 732 29.58 21.96 4.99
C MET A 732 30.66 22.88 4.38
N GLN A 733 30.89 22.80 3.06
CA GLN A 733 31.84 23.68 2.39
C GLN A 733 31.44 25.15 2.54
N ILE A 734 30.19 25.51 2.24
CA ILE A 734 29.66 26.87 2.42
C ILE A 734 29.81 27.34 3.87
N HIS A 735 29.52 26.46 4.84
CA HIS A 735 29.67 26.81 6.26
C HIS A 735 31.11 27.18 6.64
N LEU A 736 32.10 26.46 6.07
CA LEU A 736 33.54 26.61 6.35
C LEU A 736 34.24 27.71 5.54
N THR A 737 33.85 27.95 4.28
CA THR A 737 34.61 28.83 3.35
C THR A 737 33.90 30.13 2.96
N GLU A 738 32.57 30.21 3.03
CA GLU A 738 31.82 31.39 2.61
C GLU A 738 31.53 32.36 3.78
N PRO A 739 31.37 33.68 3.53
CA PRO A 739 31.02 34.67 4.56
C PRO A 739 29.74 34.36 5.37
N PRO A 740 29.48 35.10 6.47
CA PRO A 740 28.29 34.89 7.29
C PRO A 740 26.96 35.09 6.53
N GLY A 741 26.06 34.12 6.68
CA GLY A 741 24.72 34.14 6.10
C GLY A 741 24.10 32.74 6.17
N ASP A 742 22.78 32.66 6.37
CA ASP A 742 22.09 31.37 6.56
C ASP A 742 21.93 30.63 5.22
N ILE A 743 21.88 29.30 5.32
CA ILE A 743 21.81 28.36 4.21
C ILE A 743 20.40 27.77 4.13
N LEU A 744 19.83 27.70 2.92
CA LEU A 744 18.59 26.99 2.59
C LEU A 744 18.89 25.84 1.63
N LEU A 745 18.74 24.61 2.10
CA LEU A 745 18.89 23.39 1.30
C LEU A 745 17.50 22.81 0.96
N PHE A 746 17.22 22.61 -0.32
CA PHE A 746 16.02 21.94 -0.80
C PHE A 746 16.21 20.40 -0.87
N LEU A 747 15.33 19.63 -0.23
CA LEU A 747 15.25 18.16 -0.35
C LEU A 747 13.80 17.70 -0.64
N THR A 748 13.60 16.45 -1.07
CA THR A 748 12.31 16.05 -1.66
C THR A 748 11.27 15.62 -0.62
N GLY A 749 11.66 15.11 0.54
CA GLY A 749 10.70 14.65 1.56
C GLY A 749 11.30 14.37 2.95
N GLN A 750 10.41 14.00 3.90
CA GLN A 750 10.77 13.89 5.32
C GLN A 750 11.92 12.90 5.59
N GLU A 751 11.93 11.70 4.98
CA GLU A 751 12.96 10.69 5.30
C GLU A 751 14.38 11.15 4.91
N GLU A 752 14.53 11.86 3.79
CA GLU A 752 15.78 12.53 3.41
C GLU A 752 16.13 13.65 4.39
N ILE A 753 15.18 14.50 4.79
CA ILE A 753 15.42 15.65 5.67
C ILE A 753 15.85 15.19 7.07
N ASP A 754 15.09 14.28 7.71
CA ASP A 754 15.44 13.75 9.04
C ASP A 754 16.80 13.03 9.01
N THR A 755 17.13 12.31 7.92
CA THR A 755 18.43 11.62 7.75
C THR A 755 19.58 12.60 7.47
N SER A 756 19.34 13.64 6.68
CA SER A 756 20.32 14.69 6.36
C SER A 756 20.68 15.51 7.60
N CYS A 757 19.70 15.80 8.46
CA CYS A 757 19.96 16.47 9.73
C CYS A 757 20.83 15.61 10.66
N GLU A 758 20.62 14.29 10.70
CA GLU A 758 21.47 13.37 11.47
C GLU A 758 22.91 13.33 10.92
N ILE A 759 23.08 13.10 9.60
CA ILE A 759 24.41 13.01 8.98
C ILE A 759 25.17 14.32 9.11
N LEU A 760 24.52 15.48 8.90
CA LEU A 760 25.15 16.78 9.04
C LEU A 760 25.57 17.06 10.49
N PHE A 761 24.75 16.68 11.48
CA PHE A 761 25.10 16.81 12.90
C PHE A 761 26.28 15.91 13.30
N GLU A 762 26.29 14.65 12.84
CA GLU A 762 27.40 13.72 13.04
C GLU A 762 28.71 14.25 12.42
N ARG A 763 28.66 14.74 11.17
CA ARG A 763 29.82 15.33 10.48
C ARG A 763 30.33 16.60 11.16
N MET A 764 29.45 17.50 11.59
CA MET A 764 29.83 18.70 12.36
C MET A 764 30.49 18.35 13.70
N ARG A 765 29.98 17.33 14.42
CA ARG A 765 30.59 16.84 15.66
C ARG A 765 32.00 16.30 15.43
N ALA A 766 32.23 15.64 14.28
CA ALA A 766 33.54 15.09 13.91
C ALA A 766 34.61 16.16 13.60
N LEU A 767 34.20 17.36 13.16
CA LEU A 767 35.11 18.49 12.91
C LEU A 767 35.65 19.15 14.19
N GLY A 768 35.01 18.90 15.35
CA GLY A 768 35.47 19.39 16.64
C GLY A 768 35.24 20.89 16.90
N PRO A 769 35.72 21.40 18.06
CA PRO A 769 35.36 22.73 18.57
C PRO A 769 36.06 23.91 17.87
N GLY A 770 36.84 23.66 16.82
CA GLY A 770 37.51 24.71 16.03
C GLY A 770 36.63 25.33 14.95
N VAL A 771 35.42 24.80 14.74
CA VAL A 771 34.47 25.23 13.70
C VAL A 771 33.30 25.98 14.35
N PRO A 772 32.79 27.07 13.74
CA PRO A 772 31.58 27.76 14.20
C PRO A 772 30.36 26.83 14.36
N GLU A 773 29.41 27.19 15.24
CA GLU A 773 28.23 26.36 15.46
C GLU A 773 27.26 26.40 14.26
N LEU A 774 26.72 25.23 13.90
CA LEU A 774 25.78 25.05 12.80
C LEU A 774 24.41 24.59 13.31
N ILE A 775 23.42 25.49 13.27
CA ILE A 775 22.06 25.24 13.77
C ILE A 775 21.23 24.63 12.64
N ILE A 776 20.93 23.33 12.76
CA ILE A 776 20.26 22.54 11.73
C ILE A 776 18.74 22.51 12.00
N LEU A 777 17.94 23.09 11.09
CA LEU A 777 16.48 23.19 11.21
C LEU A 777 15.75 22.45 10.06
N PRO A 778 14.97 21.39 10.32
CA PRO A 778 14.18 20.70 9.30
C PRO A 778 12.84 21.42 9.03
N VAL A 779 12.35 21.42 7.79
CA VAL A 779 11.04 22.01 7.42
C VAL A 779 10.28 21.15 6.40
N TYR A 780 9.15 20.59 6.81
CA TYR A 780 8.25 19.83 5.95
C TYR A 780 6.81 19.92 6.45
N SER A 781 5.81 19.69 5.58
CA SER A 781 4.39 19.99 5.83
C SER A 781 3.73 19.24 6.99
N ALA A 782 4.34 18.17 7.50
CA ALA A 782 3.88 17.40 8.65
C ALA A 782 4.54 17.82 10.00
N LEU A 783 5.44 18.79 9.98
CA LEU A 783 6.16 19.26 11.17
C LEU A 783 5.24 20.07 12.10
N PRO A 784 5.36 19.94 13.44
CA PRO A 784 4.63 20.78 14.38
C PRO A 784 4.94 22.27 14.19
N SER A 785 3.90 23.10 14.23
CA SER A 785 3.94 24.55 13.99
C SER A 785 4.91 25.28 14.94
N GLU A 786 5.08 24.73 16.13
CA GLU A 786 5.93 25.21 17.21
C GLU A 786 7.43 25.07 16.84
N ILE A 787 7.81 23.98 16.16
CA ILE A 787 9.16 23.78 15.63
C ILE A 787 9.34 24.58 14.33
N GLN A 788 8.32 24.59 13.47
CA GLN A 788 8.32 25.36 12.23
C GLN A 788 8.53 26.87 12.47
N SER A 789 8.11 27.40 13.62
CA SER A 789 8.27 28.82 13.97
C SER A 789 9.72 29.22 14.23
N LYS A 790 10.59 28.28 14.66
CA LYS A 790 12.00 28.57 14.96
C LYS A 790 12.84 28.97 13.74
N ILE A 791 12.38 28.70 12.52
CA ILE A 791 13.13 29.07 11.30
C ILE A 791 13.20 30.59 11.09
N PHE A 792 12.24 31.33 11.66
CA PHE A 792 12.18 32.80 11.61
C PHE A 792 13.03 33.46 12.70
N GLU A 793 13.63 32.69 13.61
CA GLU A 793 14.55 33.18 14.63
C GLU A 793 15.94 33.45 13.98
N PRO A 794 16.61 34.57 14.31
CA PRO A 794 17.95 34.86 13.82
C PRO A 794 18.98 33.94 14.50
N ALA A 795 20.04 33.58 13.77
CA ALA A 795 21.15 32.82 14.35
C ALA A 795 21.88 33.65 15.44
N PRO A 796 22.26 33.06 16.59
CA PRO A 796 23.15 33.68 17.56
C PRO A 796 24.46 34.18 16.92
N PRO A 797 25.02 35.33 17.38
CA PRO A 797 26.26 35.87 16.82
C PRO A 797 27.41 34.86 16.82
N GLY A 798 28.01 34.63 15.66
CA GLY A 798 29.09 33.65 15.47
C GLY A 798 28.63 32.23 15.11
N SER A 799 27.33 31.96 15.03
CA SER A 799 26.75 30.71 14.50
C SER A 799 26.12 30.92 13.12
N ARG A 800 25.79 29.83 12.42
CA ARG A 800 25.07 29.84 11.12
C ARG A 800 23.87 28.90 11.16
N LYS A 801 22.74 29.29 10.56
CA LYS A 801 21.56 28.41 10.41
C LYS A 801 21.62 27.66 9.08
N VAL A 802 21.36 26.35 9.10
CA VAL A 802 21.05 25.55 7.92
C VAL A 802 19.60 25.12 8.02
N VAL A 803 18.76 25.62 7.13
CA VAL A 803 17.37 25.20 6.99
C VAL A 803 17.28 24.15 5.89
N ILE A 804 16.87 22.93 6.24
CA ILE A 804 16.71 21.82 5.29
C ILE A 804 15.21 21.63 5.05
N ALA A 805 14.73 22.00 3.86
CA ALA A 805 13.31 22.20 3.57
C ALA A 805 12.82 21.45 2.33
N THR A 806 11.51 21.14 2.29
CA THR A 806 10.82 20.79 1.03
C THR A 806 10.45 22.05 0.24
N ASN A 807 9.75 21.87 -0.89
CA ASN A 807 9.09 22.93 -1.67
C ASN A 807 8.14 23.86 -0.86
N ILE A 808 7.87 23.59 0.42
CA ILE A 808 7.20 24.54 1.32
C ILE A 808 7.96 25.87 1.44
N ALA A 809 9.29 25.86 1.30
CA ALA A 809 10.13 27.06 1.28
C ALA A 809 10.22 27.74 -0.12
N GLU A 810 9.76 27.08 -1.18
CA GLU A 810 9.89 27.49 -2.60
C GLU A 810 8.94 28.64 -2.98
N THR A 811 7.73 28.66 -2.41
CA THR A 811 6.73 29.74 -2.56
C THR A 811 6.42 30.40 -1.22
N SER A 812 5.67 29.73 -0.35
CA SER A 812 4.87 30.36 0.72
C SER A 812 5.61 30.78 2.02
N ILE A 813 6.90 30.47 2.20
CA ILE A 813 7.63 30.85 3.41
C ILE A 813 8.75 31.86 3.11
N THR A 814 8.72 32.98 3.84
CA THR A 814 9.78 34.00 3.88
C THR A 814 10.67 33.78 5.10
N ILE A 815 11.83 33.15 4.89
CA ILE A 815 12.88 33.04 5.89
C ILE A 815 13.84 34.21 5.69
N ASP A 816 14.04 35.02 6.73
CA ASP A 816 15.00 36.12 6.72
C ASP A 816 16.44 35.59 6.81
N HIS A 817 17.40 36.38 6.31
CA HIS A 817 18.85 36.13 6.40
C HIS A 817 19.37 34.88 5.66
N ILE A 818 18.59 34.28 4.75
CA ILE A 818 19.11 33.32 3.76
C ILE A 818 19.97 34.08 2.74
N TYR A 819 21.26 33.71 2.65
CA TYR A 819 22.20 34.21 1.64
C TYR A 819 22.68 33.11 0.69
N TYR A 820 22.57 31.85 1.10
CA TYR A 820 23.04 30.70 0.35
C TYR A 820 21.88 29.73 0.09
N VAL A 821 21.67 29.36 -1.16
CA VAL A 821 20.70 28.32 -1.56
C VAL A 821 21.46 27.14 -2.15
N ILE A 822 21.07 25.93 -1.74
CA ILE A 822 21.52 24.67 -2.35
C ILE A 822 20.29 24.00 -2.97
N ASP A 823 20.33 23.80 -4.29
CA ASP A 823 19.25 23.22 -5.07
C ASP A 823 19.73 21.96 -5.80
N PRO A 824 19.35 20.77 -5.31
CA PRO A 824 19.56 19.50 -6.00
C PRO A 824 18.74 19.33 -7.29
N GLY A 825 17.77 20.21 -7.57
CA GLY A 825 16.97 20.15 -8.79
C GLY A 825 15.81 19.15 -8.75
N PHE A 826 15.46 18.61 -7.58
CA PHE A 826 14.40 17.59 -7.42
C PHE A 826 13.21 18.05 -6.57
N VAL A 827 12.09 17.35 -6.75
CA VAL A 827 10.83 17.52 -6.00
C VAL A 827 10.01 16.22 -6.03
N LYS A 828 9.29 15.89 -4.96
CA LYS A 828 8.28 14.82 -4.97
C LYS A 828 6.94 15.40 -5.43
N GLN A 829 6.36 14.80 -6.46
CA GLN A 829 5.09 15.22 -7.07
C GLN A 829 4.13 14.04 -7.08
N ASN A 830 2.83 14.32 -6.95
CA ASN A 830 1.80 13.30 -7.17
C ASN A 830 1.57 13.13 -8.67
N ALA A 831 1.51 11.87 -9.11
CA ALA A 831 1.16 11.46 -10.45
C ALA A 831 0.10 10.36 -10.37
N TYR A 832 -1.09 10.64 -10.89
CA TYR A 832 -2.21 9.71 -10.98
C TYR A 832 -2.12 8.89 -12.27
N ASP A 833 -2.08 7.57 -12.15
CA ASP A 833 -2.27 6.67 -13.29
C ASP A 833 -3.78 6.33 -13.42
N PRO A 834 -4.46 6.72 -14.52
CA PRO A 834 -5.87 6.44 -14.70
C PRO A 834 -6.18 4.95 -14.92
N LYS A 835 -5.24 4.14 -15.42
CA LYS A 835 -5.47 2.70 -15.70
C LYS A 835 -5.53 1.92 -14.38
N LEU A 836 -4.44 1.99 -13.61
CA LEU A 836 -4.34 1.46 -12.24
C LEU A 836 -5.29 2.15 -11.24
N GLY A 837 -5.75 3.36 -11.56
CA GLY A 837 -6.56 4.19 -10.65
C GLY A 837 -5.80 4.65 -9.40
N MET A 838 -4.47 4.77 -9.48
CA MET A 838 -3.57 4.94 -8.34
C MET A 838 -2.85 6.29 -8.36
N ASP A 839 -2.86 6.98 -7.21
CA ASP A 839 -1.98 8.11 -6.92
C ASP A 839 -0.58 7.62 -6.50
N SER A 840 0.46 8.16 -7.14
CA SER A 840 1.86 7.80 -6.88
C SER A 840 2.73 9.03 -6.59
N LEU A 841 3.51 9.00 -5.52
CA LEU A 841 4.43 10.09 -5.14
C LEU A 841 5.83 9.81 -5.71
N VAL A 842 6.11 10.39 -6.88
CA VAL A 842 7.33 10.14 -7.66
C VAL A 842 8.33 11.29 -7.48
N VAL A 843 9.63 10.96 -7.38
CA VAL A 843 10.70 11.97 -7.43
C VAL A 843 10.88 12.41 -8.88
N THR A 844 10.80 13.71 -9.12
CA THR A 844 10.87 14.30 -10.46
C THR A 844 11.84 15.49 -10.47
N PRO A 845 12.50 15.77 -11.60
CA PRO A 845 13.23 17.02 -11.80
C PRO A 845 12.28 18.23 -11.70
N ILE A 846 12.77 19.35 -11.18
CA ILE A 846 12.01 20.60 -11.15
C ILE A 846 11.95 21.26 -12.54
N SER A 847 11.00 22.18 -12.70
CA SER A 847 10.98 23.10 -13.84
C SER A 847 11.98 24.26 -13.66
N GLN A 848 12.37 24.89 -14.77
CA GLN A 848 13.24 26.07 -14.78
C GLN A 848 12.60 27.25 -14.01
N ALA A 849 11.27 27.40 -14.07
CA ALA A 849 10.53 28.38 -13.27
C ALA A 849 10.74 28.17 -11.75
N GLN A 850 10.62 26.93 -11.27
CA GLN A 850 10.87 26.59 -9.86
C GLN A 850 12.35 26.78 -9.49
N ALA A 851 13.28 26.38 -10.35
CA ALA A 851 14.72 26.59 -10.15
C ALA A 851 15.09 28.10 -10.05
N LYS A 852 14.35 28.98 -10.74
CA LYS A 852 14.46 30.44 -10.59
C LYS A 852 13.87 30.91 -9.26
N GLN A 853 12.71 30.41 -8.85
CA GLN A 853 12.11 30.73 -7.55
C GLN A 853 12.97 30.29 -6.35
N ARG A 854 13.61 29.12 -6.43
CA ARG A 854 14.57 28.61 -5.44
C ARG A 854 15.78 29.52 -5.31
N ALA A 855 16.44 29.84 -6.42
CA ALA A 855 17.57 30.78 -6.45
C ALA A 855 17.19 32.16 -5.86
N GLY A 856 16.00 32.67 -6.21
CA GLY A 856 15.48 33.94 -5.69
C GLY A 856 15.27 33.99 -4.17
N ARG A 857 15.36 32.87 -3.44
CA ARG A 857 15.31 32.86 -1.96
C ARG A 857 16.57 33.47 -1.34
N ALA A 858 17.73 33.39 -2.01
CA ALA A 858 18.98 34.00 -1.54
C ALA A 858 18.99 35.53 -1.70
N GLY A 859 18.36 36.07 -2.75
CA GLY A 859 18.39 37.50 -3.09
C GLY A 859 17.44 38.39 -2.28
N ARG A 860 16.95 37.94 -1.12
CA ARG A 860 15.88 38.64 -0.38
C ARG A 860 16.37 39.68 0.62
N THR A 861 17.43 39.38 1.36
CA THR A 861 18.00 40.27 2.40
C THR A 861 19.28 40.97 1.98
N GLY A 862 19.97 40.46 0.96
CA GLY A 862 21.21 41.00 0.41
C GLY A 862 21.66 40.18 -0.80
N PRO A 863 22.79 40.52 -1.44
CA PRO A 863 23.36 39.72 -2.52
C PRO A 863 23.73 38.33 -2.03
N GLY A 864 23.38 37.28 -2.79
CA GLY A 864 23.52 35.88 -2.36
C GLY A 864 24.06 34.94 -3.43
N LYS A 865 24.17 33.65 -3.10
CA LYS A 865 24.64 32.60 -4.02
C LYS A 865 23.67 31.42 -4.07
N CYS A 866 23.51 30.82 -5.25
CA CYS A 866 22.71 29.63 -5.50
C CYS A 866 23.59 28.53 -6.12
N PHE A 867 23.79 27.44 -5.39
CA PHE A 867 24.54 26.26 -5.80
C PHE A 867 23.56 25.22 -6.36
N ARG A 868 23.64 24.94 -7.65
CA ARG A 868 22.81 23.95 -8.36
C ARG A 868 23.62 22.68 -8.58
N LEU A 869 23.16 21.54 -8.04
CA LEU A 869 23.88 20.26 -8.09
C LEU A 869 23.62 19.50 -9.40
N TYR A 870 23.43 20.25 -10.48
CA TYR A 870 23.11 19.77 -11.83
C TYR A 870 23.78 20.69 -12.84
N THR A 871 24.09 20.15 -14.02
CA THR A 871 24.80 20.90 -15.07
C THR A 871 23.90 21.94 -15.73
N GLU A 872 24.49 22.99 -16.28
CA GLU A 872 23.74 23.98 -17.06
C GLU A 872 23.08 23.36 -18.30
N ALA A 873 23.73 22.37 -18.93
CA ALA A 873 23.15 21.60 -20.03
C ALA A 873 21.87 20.86 -19.59
N ALA A 874 21.83 20.25 -18.41
CA ALA A 874 20.63 19.60 -17.88
C ALA A 874 19.53 20.61 -17.55
N PHE A 875 19.88 21.78 -17.00
CA PHE A 875 18.94 22.88 -16.75
C PHE A 875 18.27 23.38 -18.05
N GLN A 876 19.03 23.51 -19.14
CA GLN A 876 18.49 23.99 -20.42
C GLN A 876 17.74 22.91 -21.21
N SER A 877 18.22 21.66 -21.21
CA SER A 877 17.72 20.59 -22.10
C SER A 877 16.79 19.57 -21.43
N GLU A 878 17.10 19.09 -20.21
CA GLU A 878 16.32 18.04 -19.54
C GLU A 878 15.12 18.61 -18.76
N MET A 879 15.29 19.76 -18.11
CA MET A 879 14.22 20.41 -17.33
C MET A 879 13.13 21.03 -18.23
N LEU A 880 11.88 20.99 -17.75
CA LEU A 880 10.76 21.69 -18.37
C LEU A 880 10.82 23.20 -18.07
N PRO A 881 10.41 24.10 -18.98
CA PRO A 881 10.41 25.55 -18.71
C PRO A 881 9.52 25.93 -17.50
N THR A 882 8.29 25.44 -17.49
CA THR A 882 7.28 25.66 -16.45
C THR A 882 6.86 24.33 -15.80
N SER A 883 6.28 24.39 -14.60
CA SER A 883 5.65 23.22 -13.98
C SER A 883 4.39 22.83 -14.74
N ILE A 884 4.21 21.53 -14.98
CA ILE A 884 2.95 20.97 -15.51
C ILE A 884 1.84 21.29 -14.50
N PRO A 885 0.64 21.78 -14.91
CA PRO A 885 -0.45 22.06 -13.98
C PRO A 885 -0.95 20.80 -13.26
N GLU A 886 -1.67 20.97 -12.15
CA GLU A 886 -2.23 19.81 -11.42
C GLU A 886 -3.33 19.09 -12.21
N ILE A 887 -4.09 19.83 -13.04
CA ILE A 887 -5.24 19.31 -13.80
C ILE A 887 -4.85 18.23 -14.81
N GLN A 888 -3.58 18.18 -15.22
CA GLN A 888 -3.05 17.16 -16.12
C GLN A 888 -2.48 15.91 -15.40
N ARG A 889 -2.48 15.88 -14.06
CA ARG A 889 -1.66 14.94 -13.26
C ARG A 889 -2.33 14.29 -12.05
N GLN A 890 -3.55 14.67 -11.68
CA GLN A 890 -4.31 14.06 -10.58
C GLN A 890 -5.66 13.51 -11.08
N ASN A 891 -6.36 12.76 -10.22
CA ASN A 891 -7.73 12.29 -10.47
C ASN A 891 -8.69 13.48 -10.66
N LEU A 892 -9.56 13.42 -11.69
CA LEU A 892 -10.49 14.50 -12.06
C LEU A 892 -11.96 14.24 -11.68
N SER A 893 -12.31 13.08 -11.12
CA SER A 893 -13.69 12.65 -10.86
C SER A 893 -14.48 13.62 -9.96
N ASN A 894 -13.85 14.16 -8.91
CA ASN A 894 -14.49 15.20 -8.10
C ASN A 894 -14.72 16.51 -8.88
N THR A 895 -13.72 16.93 -9.67
CA THR A 895 -13.78 18.16 -10.48
C THR A 895 -14.84 18.07 -11.59
N ILE A 896 -14.92 16.92 -12.27
CA ILE A 896 -15.89 16.67 -13.34
C ILE A 896 -17.31 16.57 -12.79
N LEU A 897 -17.51 15.89 -11.65
CA LEU A 897 -18.79 15.86 -10.93
C LEU A 897 -19.30 17.26 -10.62
N MET A 898 -18.40 18.12 -10.14
CA MET A 898 -18.69 19.51 -9.81
C MET A 898 -18.95 20.38 -11.05
N LEU A 899 -18.20 20.23 -12.14
CA LEU A 899 -18.45 20.94 -13.41
C LEU A 899 -19.83 20.56 -13.99
N LYS A 900 -20.16 19.27 -14.01
CA LYS A 900 -21.51 18.77 -14.38
C LYS A 900 -22.60 19.33 -13.45
N ALA A 901 -22.32 19.50 -12.16
CA ALA A 901 -23.25 20.14 -11.21
C ALA A 901 -23.47 21.64 -11.45
N MET A 902 -22.47 22.35 -11.99
CA MET A 902 -22.61 23.72 -12.50
C MET A 902 -23.36 23.80 -13.85
N GLY A 903 -23.78 22.66 -14.42
CA GLY A 903 -24.45 22.59 -15.73
C GLY A 903 -23.49 22.59 -16.93
N ILE A 904 -22.19 22.38 -16.70
CA ILE A 904 -21.17 22.30 -17.76
C ILE A 904 -21.16 20.86 -18.29
N ASN A 905 -21.94 20.62 -19.34
CA ASN A 905 -22.11 19.29 -19.93
C ASN A 905 -20.99 18.93 -20.91
N ASP A 906 -20.52 19.89 -21.71
CA ASP A 906 -19.35 19.75 -22.57
C ASP A 906 -18.08 20.09 -21.76
N LEU A 907 -17.19 19.10 -21.69
CA LEU A 907 -15.91 19.17 -20.97
C LEU A 907 -14.71 19.20 -21.93
N LEU A 908 -14.91 18.82 -23.20
CA LEU A 908 -13.86 18.75 -24.21
C LEU A 908 -13.59 20.13 -24.80
N HIS A 909 -14.65 20.90 -25.10
CA HIS A 909 -14.55 22.29 -25.54
C HIS A 909 -14.66 23.27 -24.36
N PHE A 910 -14.38 22.82 -23.14
CA PHE A 910 -14.30 23.71 -21.99
C PHE A 910 -13.00 24.53 -22.03
N ASP A 911 -13.15 25.84 -21.84
CA ASP A 911 -12.12 26.89 -21.94
C ASP A 911 -11.07 26.80 -20.81
N PHE A 912 -10.34 25.68 -20.72
CA PHE A 912 -9.17 25.51 -19.86
C PHE A 912 -7.94 26.21 -20.45
N MET A 913 -7.05 26.73 -19.60
CA MET A 913 -5.76 27.30 -20.05
C MET A 913 -4.79 26.23 -20.55
N ASP A 914 -4.82 25.06 -19.91
CA ASP A 914 -4.11 23.84 -20.30
C ASP A 914 -5.11 22.69 -20.11
N PRO A 915 -5.65 22.08 -21.18
CA PRO A 915 -6.66 21.05 -21.04
C PRO A 915 -6.08 19.78 -20.40
N PRO A 916 -6.86 19.05 -19.58
CA PRO A 916 -6.47 17.73 -19.10
C PRO A 916 -6.38 16.69 -20.24
N PRO A 917 -5.58 15.63 -20.08
CA PRO A 917 -5.61 14.50 -21.01
C PRO A 917 -7.01 13.88 -21.10
N THR A 918 -7.43 13.58 -22.33
CA THR A 918 -8.71 12.93 -22.64
C THR A 918 -8.89 11.62 -21.88
N ASN A 919 -7.86 10.78 -21.81
CA ASN A 919 -7.86 9.53 -21.03
C ASN A 919 -8.32 9.74 -19.57
N THR A 920 -7.72 10.69 -18.85
CA THR A 920 -8.06 10.95 -17.45
C THR A 920 -9.46 11.53 -17.28
N MET A 921 -9.96 12.30 -18.27
CA MET A 921 -11.38 12.71 -18.29
C MET A 921 -12.32 11.54 -18.54
N LEU A 922 -12.01 10.66 -19.50
CA LEU A 922 -12.82 9.49 -19.84
C LEU A 922 -12.94 8.53 -18.65
N THR A 923 -11.81 8.14 -18.03
CA THR A 923 -11.84 7.23 -16.87
C THR A 923 -12.50 7.83 -15.63
N ALA A 924 -12.49 9.16 -15.49
CA ALA A 924 -13.25 9.87 -14.46
C ALA A 924 -14.76 9.90 -14.77
N LEU A 925 -15.16 10.04 -16.03
CA LEU A 925 -16.56 9.89 -16.45
C LEU A 925 -17.06 8.45 -16.25
N GLU A 926 -16.25 7.44 -16.58
CA GLU A 926 -16.52 6.03 -16.28
C GLU A 926 -16.70 5.79 -14.76
N GLU A 927 -15.84 6.37 -13.91
CA GLU A 927 -15.94 6.25 -12.46
C GLU A 927 -17.27 6.85 -11.94
N LEU A 928 -17.64 8.04 -12.42
CA LEU A 928 -18.88 8.71 -12.01
C LEU A 928 -20.14 8.01 -12.52
N TYR A 929 -20.10 7.42 -13.72
CA TYR A 929 -21.18 6.57 -14.22
C TYR A 929 -21.30 5.27 -13.41
N ALA A 930 -20.19 4.59 -13.11
CA ALA A 930 -20.19 3.41 -12.27
C ALA A 930 -20.73 3.70 -10.84
N LEU A 931 -20.40 4.86 -10.27
CA LEU A 931 -20.98 5.37 -9.02
C LEU A 931 -22.46 5.80 -9.13
N SER A 932 -23.09 5.71 -10.30
CA SER A 932 -24.46 6.18 -10.59
C SER A 932 -24.67 7.68 -10.38
N ALA A 933 -23.58 8.47 -10.41
CA ALA A 933 -23.63 9.92 -10.37
C ALA A 933 -24.00 10.50 -11.76
N LEU A 934 -23.60 9.81 -12.84
CA LEU A 934 -24.05 10.07 -14.20
C LEU A 934 -25.07 9.02 -14.67
N ASP A 935 -25.88 9.38 -15.66
CA ASP A 935 -26.78 8.50 -16.40
C ASP A 935 -26.20 8.08 -17.77
N ASP A 936 -26.98 7.30 -18.52
CA ASP A 936 -26.64 6.74 -19.84
C ASP A 936 -26.39 7.82 -20.92
N GLU A 937 -26.85 9.06 -20.70
CA GLU A 937 -26.60 10.24 -21.56
C GLU A 937 -25.39 11.06 -21.11
N GLY A 938 -24.72 10.67 -20.01
CA GLY A 938 -23.62 11.42 -19.41
C GLY A 938 -24.05 12.71 -18.70
N LEU A 939 -25.33 12.81 -18.32
CA LEU A 939 -25.91 13.90 -17.55
C LEU A 939 -25.95 13.56 -16.04
N LEU A 940 -26.17 14.57 -15.21
CA LEU A 940 -26.03 14.43 -13.75
C LEU A 940 -27.32 13.93 -13.09
N THR A 941 -27.27 12.74 -12.49
CA THR A 941 -28.44 12.14 -11.82
C THR A 941 -28.87 12.90 -10.56
N ARG A 942 -30.07 12.59 -10.05
CA ARG A 942 -30.52 13.07 -8.73
C ARG A 942 -29.59 12.64 -7.59
N LEU A 943 -28.86 11.53 -7.75
CA LEU A 943 -27.84 11.07 -6.80
C LEU A 943 -26.55 11.87 -6.99
N GLY A 944 -26.06 12.01 -8.23
CA GLY A 944 -24.86 12.79 -8.55
C GLY A 944 -24.95 14.24 -8.08
N ARG A 945 -26.11 14.88 -8.24
CA ARG A 945 -26.34 16.23 -7.71
C ARG A 945 -26.17 16.32 -6.20
N LYS A 946 -26.72 15.36 -5.43
CA LYS A 946 -26.49 15.29 -3.98
C LYS A 946 -25.02 15.02 -3.64
N MET A 947 -24.34 14.19 -4.43
CA MET A 947 -22.92 13.89 -4.20
C MET A 947 -22.04 15.13 -4.38
N ALA A 948 -22.31 15.96 -5.39
CA ALA A 948 -21.57 17.20 -5.65
C ALA A 948 -21.67 18.25 -4.52
N ASP A 949 -22.76 18.22 -3.73
CA ASP A 949 -22.94 19.11 -2.57
C ASP A 949 -22.08 18.69 -1.36
N PHE A 950 -21.57 17.46 -1.30
CA PHE A 950 -20.71 17.00 -0.21
C PHE A 950 -19.24 17.41 -0.44
N PRO A 951 -18.54 17.96 0.58
CA PRO A 951 -17.16 18.41 0.44
C PRO A 951 -16.15 17.26 0.60
N MET A 952 -16.30 16.20 -0.19
CA MET A 952 -15.49 14.96 -0.18
C MET A 952 -15.49 14.28 -1.55
N ASP A 953 -14.70 13.22 -1.71
CA ASP A 953 -14.57 12.51 -2.98
C ASP A 953 -15.88 11.75 -3.34
N PRO A 954 -16.21 11.58 -4.63
CA PRO A 954 -17.48 10.99 -5.06
C PRO A 954 -17.81 9.66 -4.39
N SER A 955 -16.81 8.77 -4.28
CA SER A 955 -16.93 7.46 -3.64
C SER A 955 -17.28 7.57 -2.15
N MET A 956 -16.74 8.57 -1.41
CA MET A 956 -17.12 8.82 -0.02
C MET A 956 -18.55 9.38 0.08
N ALA A 957 -18.93 10.29 -0.83
CA ALA A 957 -20.27 10.88 -0.85
C ALA A 957 -21.36 9.82 -1.14
N LYS A 958 -21.08 8.88 -2.06
CA LYS A 958 -21.90 7.70 -2.34
C LYS A 958 -22.13 6.85 -1.08
N VAL A 959 -21.08 6.55 -0.32
CA VAL A 959 -21.17 5.79 0.95
C VAL A 959 -22.03 6.52 1.99
N VAL A 960 -21.86 7.84 2.15
CA VAL A 960 -22.67 8.65 3.10
C VAL A 960 -24.15 8.63 2.73
N ILE A 961 -24.48 8.71 1.43
CA ILE A 961 -25.88 8.70 0.99
C ILE A 961 -26.49 7.29 1.13
N ALA A 962 -25.78 6.23 0.71
CA ALA A 962 -26.24 4.84 0.86
C ALA A 962 -26.40 4.41 2.34
N ALA A 963 -25.65 5.01 3.25
CA ALA A 963 -25.80 4.80 4.69
C ALA A 963 -27.14 5.29 5.26
N VAL A 964 -27.86 6.17 4.54
CA VAL A 964 -29.24 6.55 4.87
C VAL A 964 -30.18 5.38 4.59
N ASP A 965 -30.10 4.82 3.39
CA ASP A 965 -30.99 3.74 2.94
C ASP A 965 -30.73 2.43 3.73
N LEU A 966 -29.50 2.24 4.23
CA LEU A 966 -29.10 1.12 5.09
C LEU A 966 -29.27 1.39 6.60
N GLY A 967 -29.57 2.62 7.02
CA GLY A 967 -29.78 2.98 8.43
C GLY A 967 -28.53 2.92 9.33
N CYS A 968 -27.36 3.31 8.81
CA CYS A 968 -26.05 3.26 9.50
C CYS A 968 -25.28 4.60 9.45
N CYS A 969 -26.03 5.72 9.42
CA CYS A 969 -25.51 7.07 9.24
C CYS A 969 -24.54 7.52 10.33
N GLU A 970 -24.83 7.30 11.61
CA GLU A 970 -23.98 7.82 12.69
C GLU A 970 -22.58 7.19 12.66
N GLU A 971 -22.52 5.89 12.38
CA GLU A 971 -21.27 5.14 12.24
C GLU A 971 -20.50 5.61 11.00
N VAL A 972 -21.16 5.64 9.84
CA VAL A 972 -20.53 6.01 8.56
C VAL A 972 -20.02 7.45 8.57
N LEU A 973 -20.80 8.42 9.08
CA LEU A 973 -20.35 9.81 9.25
C LEU A 973 -19.08 9.91 10.09
N SER A 974 -19.01 9.12 11.16
CA SER A 974 -17.86 9.11 12.08
C SER A 974 -16.62 8.47 11.44
N ILE A 975 -16.78 7.44 10.60
CA ILE A 975 -15.68 6.82 9.84
C ILE A 975 -15.21 7.75 8.71
N VAL A 976 -16.13 8.29 7.91
CA VAL A 976 -15.84 9.22 6.80
C VAL A 976 -15.10 10.46 7.30
N ALA A 977 -15.46 10.99 8.47
CA ALA A 977 -14.74 12.10 9.09
C ALA A 977 -13.33 11.73 9.59
N MET A 978 -13.10 10.47 9.98
CA MET A 978 -11.78 9.95 10.39
C MET A 978 -10.88 9.61 9.19
N LEU A 979 -11.47 9.18 8.06
CA LEU A 979 -10.78 8.97 6.77
C LEU A 979 -10.36 10.31 6.13
N SER A 980 -11.13 11.38 6.32
CA SER A 980 -10.89 12.72 5.76
C SER A 980 -9.66 13.46 6.37
N LEU A 981 -8.75 12.74 7.02
CA LEU A 981 -7.68 13.30 7.85
C LEU A 981 -6.33 12.60 7.63
N PRO A 982 -5.21 13.29 7.91
CA PRO A 982 -3.92 12.65 8.14
C PRO A 982 -3.98 11.59 9.25
N THR A 983 -2.98 10.70 9.27
CA THR A 983 -2.90 9.54 10.15
C THR A 983 -3.21 9.84 11.63
N VAL A 984 -4.30 9.26 12.14
CA VAL A 984 -4.79 9.48 13.51
C VAL A 984 -3.84 8.91 14.57
N PHE A 985 -3.19 7.79 14.28
CA PHE A 985 -2.26 7.11 15.18
C PHE A 985 -0.86 7.72 15.09
N TYR A 986 -0.22 7.90 16.25
CA TYR A 986 1.16 8.35 16.40
C TYR A 986 2.05 7.18 16.80
N ARG A 987 3.14 6.93 16.07
CA ARG A 987 4.03 5.77 16.29
C ARG A 987 5.48 6.20 16.52
N PRO A 988 5.82 6.75 17.71
CA PRO A 988 7.15 7.26 18.02
C PRO A 988 8.20 6.13 18.04
N LYS A 989 9.42 6.40 17.55
CA LYS A 989 10.46 5.38 17.35
C LYS A 989 10.85 4.64 18.64
N GLU A 990 10.90 5.32 19.79
CA GLU A 990 11.23 4.73 21.10
C GLU A 990 10.13 3.81 21.67
N LYS A 991 8.86 4.06 21.35
CA LYS A 991 7.70 3.42 22.01
C LYS A 991 6.79 2.68 21.03
N GLN A 992 7.34 2.23 19.89
CA GLN A 992 6.60 1.53 18.84
C GLN A 992 5.77 0.37 19.41
N THR A 993 6.37 -0.51 20.20
CA THR A 993 5.69 -1.67 20.80
C THR A 993 4.55 -1.28 21.74
N GLN A 994 4.67 -0.18 22.49
CA GLN A 994 3.60 0.34 23.35
C GLN A 994 2.47 0.98 22.53
N ALA A 995 2.80 1.72 21.47
CA ALA A 995 1.83 2.30 20.55
C ALA A 995 1.06 1.21 19.80
N ASP A 996 1.74 0.17 19.31
CA ASP A 996 1.13 -0.98 18.64
C ASP A 996 0.24 -1.80 19.60
N GLN A 997 0.69 -2.01 20.84
CA GLN A 997 -0.14 -2.63 21.89
C GLN A 997 -1.38 -1.79 22.25
N LYS A 998 -1.27 -0.45 22.31
CA LYS A 998 -2.43 0.43 22.51
C LYS A 998 -3.37 0.40 21.29
N LYS A 999 -2.82 0.42 20.07
CA LYS A 999 -3.59 0.33 18.82
C LYS A 999 -4.37 -0.99 18.73
N ALA A 1000 -3.74 -2.11 19.08
CA ALA A 1000 -4.35 -3.43 19.07
C ALA A 1000 -5.61 -3.55 19.95
N LYS A 1001 -5.79 -2.68 20.96
CA LYS A 1001 -7.03 -2.64 21.77
C LYS A 1001 -8.25 -2.10 21.03
N PHE A 1002 -8.05 -1.37 19.93
CA PHE A 1002 -9.12 -0.83 19.09
C PHE A 1002 -9.37 -1.66 17.82
N HIS A 1003 -8.48 -2.60 17.49
CA HIS A 1003 -8.55 -3.42 16.29
C HIS A 1003 -9.84 -4.23 16.24
N ASP A 1004 -10.66 -3.96 15.23
CA ASP A 1004 -11.79 -4.81 14.89
C ASP A 1004 -11.33 -6.06 14.10
N ASN A 1005 -12.12 -7.13 14.11
CA ASN A 1005 -11.83 -8.32 13.32
C ASN A 1005 -12.25 -8.22 11.85
N HIS A 1006 -13.16 -7.30 11.51
CA HIS A 1006 -13.65 -7.12 10.15
C HIS A 1006 -12.91 -6.00 9.39
N GLY A 1007 -12.25 -5.04 10.06
CA GLY A 1007 -11.41 -4.08 9.33
C GLY A 1007 -10.97 -2.80 10.03
N ASP A 1008 -10.18 -2.01 9.30
CA ASP A 1008 -9.66 -0.71 9.71
C ASP A 1008 -10.77 0.35 9.83
N HIS A 1009 -11.80 0.31 8.98
CA HIS A 1009 -12.94 1.25 9.06
C HIS A 1009 -13.65 1.18 10.41
N LEU A 1010 -13.91 -0.03 10.91
CA LEU A 1010 -14.48 -0.25 12.25
C LEU A 1010 -13.47 0.05 13.37
N THR A 1011 -12.17 -0.19 13.12
CA THR A 1011 -11.10 0.21 14.05
C THR A 1011 -11.06 1.73 14.26
N LEU A 1012 -11.27 2.54 13.22
CA LEU A 1012 -11.41 4.00 13.32
C LEU A 1012 -12.69 4.41 14.06
N LEU A 1013 -13.82 3.73 13.82
CA LEU A 1013 -15.06 3.93 14.57
C LEU A 1013 -14.87 3.65 16.08
N ASN A 1014 -14.19 2.55 16.42
CA ASN A 1014 -13.88 2.18 17.81
C ASN A 1014 -13.03 3.25 18.51
N VAL A 1015 -12.04 3.82 17.82
CA VAL A 1015 -11.25 4.96 18.32
C VAL A 1015 -12.11 6.19 18.56
N TYR A 1016 -12.93 6.59 17.59
CA TYR A 1016 -13.79 7.78 17.71
C TYR A 1016 -14.82 7.63 18.83
N ASN A 1017 -15.48 6.47 18.94
CA ASN A 1017 -16.45 6.17 19.98
C ASN A 1017 -15.82 6.12 21.37
N SER A 1018 -14.62 5.54 21.51
CA SER A 1018 -13.87 5.56 22.78
C SER A 1018 -13.51 6.97 23.22
N TRP A 1019 -13.15 7.85 22.28
CA TRP A 1019 -12.84 9.26 22.56
C TRP A 1019 -14.09 10.07 22.92
N LYS A 1020 -15.22 9.84 22.23
CA LYS A 1020 -16.55 10.40 22.52
C LYS A 1020 -17.02 10.01 23.93
N GLN A 1021 -16.84 8.74 24.33
CA GLN A 1021 -17.13 8.27 25.69
C GLN A 1021 -16.26 8.95 26.75
N ASN A 1022 -14.96 9.14 26.47
CA ASN A 1022 -14.01 9.84 27.33
C ASN A 1022 -14.11 11.38 27.22
N LYS A 1023 -15.32 11.91 26.95
CA LYS A 1023 -15.67 13.34 26.90
C LYS A 1023 -14.70 14.20 26.06
N TYR A 1024 -14.17 13.64 24.98
CA TYR A 1024 -13.22 14.29 24.07
C TYR A 1024 -11.87 14.71 24.73
N ALA A 1025 -11.47 14.06 25.83
CA ALA A 1025 -10.29 14.45 26.61
C ALA A 1025 -8.95 14.31 25.84
N ASN A 1026 -8.09 15.33 25.95
CA ASN A 1026 -6.75 15.33 25.33
C ASN A 1026 -5.80 14.31 25.98
N ALA A 1027 -5.90 14.11 27.31
CA ALA A 1027 -5.05 13.16 28.04
C ALA A 1027 -5.25 11.72 27.55
N TRP A 1028 -6.52 11.32 27.31
CA TRP A 1028 -6.86 10.02 26.74
C TRP A 1028 -6.23 9.81 25.35
N CYS A 1029 -6.14 10.85 24.52
CA CYS A 1029 -5.45 10.76 23.23
C CYS A 1029 -3.96 10.49 23.43
N PHE A 1030 -3.29 11.24 24.33
CA PHE A 1030 -1.87 11.07 24.62
C PHE A 1030 -1.55 9.67 25.15
N GLU A 1031 -2.30 9.19 26.14
CA GLU A 1031 -2.12 7.86 26.71
C GLU A 1031 -2.24 6.72 25.67
N ASN A 1032 -3.06 6.91 24.65
CA ASN A 1032 -3.34 5.89 23.62
C ASN A 1032 -2.63 6.16 22.29
N PHE A 1033 -1.64 7.06 22.28
CA PHE A 1033 -0.84 7.43 21.10
C PHE A 1033 -1.70 7.90 19.91
N ILE A 1034 -2.69 8.75 20.17
CA ILE A 1034 -3.61 9.33 19.19
C ILE A 1034 -3.38 10.84 19.09
N GLN A 1035 -3.41 11.39 17.87
CA GLN A 1035 -3.21 12.81 17.64
C GLN A 1035 -4.45 13.64 18.01
N ALA A 1036 -4.42 14.31 19.16
CA ALA A 1036 -5.56 15.11 19.65
C ALA A 1036 -5.98 16.25 18.68
N ARG A 1037 -5.03 16.85 17.94
CA ARG A 1037 -5.31 17.87 16.91
C ARG A 1037 -6.18 17.29 15.77
N SER A 1038 -5.87 16.07 15.35
CA SER A 1038 -6.63 15.34 14.32
C SER A 1038 -8.00 14.90 14.83
N MET A 1039 -8.11 14.41 16.07
CA MET A 1039 -9.40 13.99 16.65
C MET A 1039 -10.41 15.14 16.75
N ARG A 1040 -9.98 16.35 17.17
CA ARG A 1040 -10.84 17.55 17.15
C ARG A 1040 -11.36 17.83 15.74
N ARG A 1041 -10.46 17.88 14.76
CA ARG A 1041 -10.81 18.08 13.36
C ARG A 1041 -11.75 16.99 12.81
N ALA A 1042 -11.66 15.74 13.29
CA ALA A 1042 -12.61 14.67 12.95
C ALA A 1042 -14.02 15.01 13.44
N LYS A 1043 -14.16 15.54 14.66
CA LYS A 1043 -15.44 16.04 15.15
C LYS A 1043 -15.93 17.22 14.31
N ASP A 1044 -15.07 18.19 14.00
CA ASP A 1044 -15.45 19.39 13.23
C ASP A 1044 -15.92 19.02 11.80
N VAL A 1045 -15.23 18.08 11.14
CA VAL A 1045 -15.64 17.47 9.86
C VAL A 1045 -16.99 16.78 10.00
N ARG A 1046 -17.14 15.87 10.97
CA ARG A 1046 -18.38 15.12 11.21
C ARG A 1046 -19.57 16.05 11.44
N ASP A 1047 -19.40 17.07 12.27
CA ASP A 1047 -20.47 18.00 12.63
C ASP A 1047 -20.78 18.99 11.48
N GLN A 1048 -19.87 19.21 10.52
CA GLN A 1048 -20.22 19.83 9.24
C GLN A 1048 -21.03 18.89 8.34
N LEU A 1049 -20.67 17.61 8.26
CA LEU A 1049 -21.42 16.63 7.45
C LEU A 1049 -22.85 16.39 7.98
N VAL A 1050 -23.03 16.39 9.30
CA VAL A 1050 -24.35 16.39 9.96
C VAL A 1050 -25.21 17.55 9.47
N LYS A 1051 -24.70 18.79 9.49
CA LYS A 1051 -25.42 19.99 8.99
C LYS A 1051 -25.82 19.90 7.51
N ILE A 1052 -25.02 19.19 6.69
CA ILE A 1052 -25.35 18.93 5.29
C ILE A 1052 -26.49 17.91 5.20
N MET A 1053 -26.43 16.80 5.94
CA MET A 1053 -27.51 15.81 5.97
C MET A 1053 -28.84 16.38 6.51
N GLU A 1054 -28.79 17.24 7.53
CA GLU A 1054 -29.93 17.98 8.07
C GLU A 1054 -30.59 18.86 6.99
N ARG A 1055 -29.80 19.55 6.15
CA ARG A 1055 -30.29 20.36 5.01
C ARG A 1055 -31.11 19.51 4.02
N TYR A 1056 -30.66 18.29 3.72
CA TYR A 1056 -31.39 17.34 2.87
C TYR A 1056 -32.48 16.55 3.60
N LYS A 1057 -32.71 16.83 4.89
CA LYS A 1057 -33.67 16.12 5.77
C LYS A 1057 -33.41 14.61 5.84
N HIS A 1058 -32.15 14.18 5.75
CA HIS A 1058 -31.77 12.77 5.86
C HIS A 1058 -31.76 12.34 7.34
N PRO A 1059 -32.48 11.27 7.72
CA PRO A 1059 -32.55 10.82 9.10
C PRO A 1059 -31.22 10.19 9.55
N ILE A 1060 -30.64 10.70 10.62
CA ILE A 1060 -29.40 10.18 11.18
C ILE A 1060 -29.74 9.05 12.16
N VAL A 1061 -29.55 7.81 11.70
CA VAL A 1061 -29.81 6.58 12.45
C VAL A 1061 -28.49 5.85 12.73
N SER A 1062 -28.40 5.20 13.90
CA SER A 1062 -27.31 4.30 14.29
C SER A 1062 -27.69 2.85 14.03
N CYS A 1063 -26.78 2.04 13.49
CA CYS A 1063 -26.99 0.61 13.29
C CYS A 1063 -26.69 -0.25 14.53
N GLY A 1064 -26.24 0.36 15.63
CA GLY A 1064 -25.94 -0.32 16.89
C GLY A 1064 -24.77 -1.32 16.75
N GLN A 1065 -25.05 -2.61 16.95
CA GLN A 1065 -24.04 -3.68 16.82
C GLN A 1065 -23.98 -4.30 15.42
N ASP A 1066 -24.88 -3.94 14.50
CA ASP A 1066 -24.91 -4.48 13.14
C ASP A 1066 -23.86 -3.79 12.24
N THR A 1067 -22.63 -4.30 12.30
CA THR A 1067 -21.51 -3.81 11.49
C THR A 1067 -21.53 -4.28 10.04
N GLN A 1068 -22.38 -5.26 9.67
CA GLN A 1068 -22.56 -5.67 8.27
C GLN A 1068 -23.20 -4.55 7.45
N LYS A 1069 -24.17 -3.80 8.01
CA LYS A 1069 -24.73 -2.59 7.36
C LYS A 1069 -23.68 -1.55 7.01
N VAL A 1070 -22.72 -1.29 7.91
CA VAL A 1070 -21.61 -0.36 7.65
C VAL A 1070 -20.71 -0.89 6.53
N ARG A 1071 -20.34 -2.18 6.58
CA ARG A 1071 -19.50 -2.81 5.55
C ARG A 1071 -20.16 -2.78 4.17
N ARG A 1072 -21.47 -3.09 4.07
CA ARG A 1072 -22.27 -2.99 2.84
C ARG A 1072 -22.40 -1.54 2.33
N ALA A 1073 -22.53 -0.56 3.22
CA ALA A 1073 -22.51 0.85 2.84
C ALA A 1073 -21.17 1.22 2.20
N PHE A 1074 -20.03 0.79 2.76
CA PHE A 1074 -18.71 1.03 2.15
C PHE A 1074 -18.54 0.34 0.78
N CYS A 1075 -19.10 -0.87 0.57
CA CYS A 1075 -19.13 -1.49 -0.77
C CYS A 1075 -19.78 -0.59 -1.82
N SER A 1076 -20.83 0.18 -1.48
CA SER A 1076 -21.58 1.01 -2.44
C SER A 1076 -20.77 2.12 -3.13
N GLY A 1077 -19.66 2.56 -2.52
CA GLY A 1077 -18.72 3.54 -3.12
C GLY A 1077 -17.33 2.96 -3.42
N TYR A 1078 -16.88 1.94 -2.68
CA TYR A 1078 -15.55 1.34 -2.83
C TYR A 1078 -15.56 0.00 -3.58
N PHE A 1079 -16.60 -0.32 -4.35
CA PHE A 1079 -16.65 -1.54 -5.18
C PHE A 1079 -15.52 -1.58 -6.22
N ARG A 1080 -15.11 -0.43 -6.79
CA ARG A 1080 -13.93 -0.32 -7.68
C ARG A 1080 -12.63 -0.67 -6.93
N ASN A 1081 -12.54 -0.30 -5.65
CA ASN A 1081 -11.38 -0.48 -4.79
C ASN A 1081 -11.45 -1.82 -4.03
N SER A 1082 -11.55 -2.91 -4.79
CA SER A 1082 -11.72 -4.27 -4.28
C SER A 1082 -10.57 -5.18 -4.71
N ALA A 1083 -10.21 -6.12 -3.82
CA ALA A 1083 -9.16 -7.10 -4.06
C ALA A 1083 -9.51 -8.48 -3.48
N ARG A 1084 -9.05 -9.53 -4.16
CA ARG A 1084 -9.17 -10.93 -3.73
C ARG A 1084 -7.78 -11.50 -3.43
N LYS A 1085 -7.67 -12.30 -2.38
CA LYS A 1085 -6.44 -12.99 -1.99
C LYS A 1085 -5.99 -13.96 -3.08
N ASP A 1086 -4.72 -13.90 -3.44
CA ASP A 1086 -4.07 -14.84 -4.36
C ASP A 1086 -3.24 -15.84 -3.53
N PRO A 1087 -3.39 -17.17 -3.71
CA PRO A 1087 -2.60 -18.16 -2.99
C PRO A 1087 -1.08 -18.07 -3.18
N GLN A 1088 -0.61 -17.46 -4.27
CA GLN A 1088 0.82 -17.32 -4.61
C GLN A 1088 1.34 -15.91 -4.31
N GLU A 1089 0.66 -14.87 -4.80
CA GLU A 1089 1.25 -13.51 -4.85
C GLU A 1089 0.79 -12.56 -3.73
N GLY A 1090 -0.24 -12.93 -2.96
CA GLY A 1090 -0.75 -12.15 -1.83
C GLY A 1090 -2.21 -11.75 -2.00
N TYR A 1091 -2.47 -10.61 -2.64
CA TYR A 1091 -3.81 -10.19 -3.11
C TYR A 1091 -3.68 -9.62 -4.53
N LYS A 1092 -4.78 -9.62 -5.28
CA LYS A 1092 -4.89 -8.98 -6.59
C LYS A 1092 -6.12 -8.07 -6.66
N THR A 1093 -5.99 -6.94 -7.33
CA THR A 1093 -7.14 -6.06 -7.66
C THR A 1093 -8.14 -6.82 -8.55
N LEU A 1094 -9.45 -6.55 -8.41
CA LEU A 1094 -10.46 -7.21 -9.25
C LEU A 1094 -10.51 -6.71 -10.70
N ILE A 1095 -9.87 -5.57 -10.99
CA ILE A 1095 -9.99 -4.87 -12.28
C ILE A 1095 -8.87 -5.27 -13.24
N GLU A 1096 -7.62 -5.00 -12.87
CA GLU A 1096 -6.45 -5.30 -13.71
C GLU A 1096 -5.67 -6.56 -13.27
N GLY A 1097 -5.93 -7.07 -12.05
CA GLY A 1097 -5.21 -8.22 -11.49
C GLY A 1097 -3.86 -7.87 -10.86
N THR A 1098 -3.58 -6.59 -10.63
CA THR A 1098 -2.32 -6.06 -10.08
C THR A 1098 -2.02 -6.63 -8.69
N PRO A 1099 -0.79 -7.13 -8.42
CA PRO A 1099 -0.44 -7.76 -7.14
C PRO A 1099 -0.22 -6.73 -6.02
N VAL A 1100 -1.18 -6.68 -5.09
CA VAL A 1100 -1.27 -5.70 -3.99
C VAL A 1100 -1.13 -6.36 -2.62
N TYR A 1101 -0.65 -5.60 -1.63
CA TYR A 1101 -0.36 -6.12 -0.28
C TYR A 1101 -1.15 -5.39 0.81
N LEU A 1102 -1.49 -6.08 1.90
CA LEU A 1102 -2.03 -5.42 3.10
C LEU A 1102 -0.95 -4.55 3.74
N HIS A 1103 -1.24 -3.26 3.97
CA HIS A 1103 -0.30 -2.38 4.67
C HIS A 1103 -0.04 -2.89 6.11
N PRO A 1104 1.23 -2.94 6.59
CA PRO A 1104 1.56 -3.49 7.92
C PRO A 1104 0.89 -2.82 9.13
N SER A 1105 0.32 -1.62 8.96
CA SER A 1105 -0.45 -0.96 10.02
C SER A 1105 -1.91 -1.44 10.12
N SER A 1106 -2.42 -2.26 9.18
CA SER A 1106 -3.83 -2.68 9.14
C SER A 1106 -4.20 -3.66 10.26
N ALA A 1107 -5.40 -3.53 10.80
CA ALA A 1107 -6.01 -4.50 11.71
C ALA A 1107 -6.29 -5.88 11.06
N LEU A 1108 -6.20 -5.98 9.73
CA LEU A 1108 -6.25 -7.24 8.97
C LEU A 1108 -4.87 -7.82 8.65
N PHE A 1109 -3.76 -7.13 8.96
CA PHE A 1109 -2.43 -7.66 8.71
C PHE A 1109 -2.20 -8.98 9.49
N GLY A 1110 -1.69 -9.99 8.80
CA GLY A 1110 -1.53 -11.36 9.34
C GLY A 1110 -2.82 -12.18 9.45
N LYS A 1111 -4.01 -11.61 9.20
CA LYS A 1111 -5.28 -12.35 9.17
C LYS A 1111 -5.52 -12.92 7.76
N GLN A 1112 -6.08 -14.13 7.70
CA GLN A 1112 -6.48 -14.73 6.42
C GLN A 1112 -7.91 -14.32 6.08
N VAL A 1113 -8.03 -13.27 5.26
CA VAL A 1113 -9.28 -12.83 4.64
C VAL A 1113 -9.16 -13.09 3.14
N GLU A 1114 -10.23 -13.55 2.48
CA GLU A 1114 -10.18 -13.76 1.03
C GLU A 1114 -10.55 -12.51 0.24
N TRP A 1115 -11.67 -11.85 0.57
CA TRP A 1115 -12.15 -10.67 -0.14
C TRP A 1115 -12.07 -9.42 0.73
N VAL A 1116 -11.46 -8.36 0.22
CA VAL A 1116 -11.31 -7.06 0.91
C VAL A 1116 -11.67 -5.89 0.00
N ILE A 1117 -12.20 -4.83 0.60
CA ILE A 1117 -12.17 -3.47 0.04
C ILE A 1117 -11.09 -2.65 0.75
N TYR A 1118 -10.55 -1.66 0.05
CA TYR A 1118 -9.55 -0.71 0.57
C TYR A 1118 -9.98 0.73 0.30
N HIS A 1119 -9.55 1.65 1.15
CA HIS A 1119 -9.83 3.07 0.93
C HIS A 1119 -8.97 3.63 -0.22
N THR A 1120 -7.66 3.41 -0.14
CA THR A 1120 -6.66 3.86 -1.13
C THR A 1120 -5.57 2.81 -1.33
N LEU A 1121 -4.96 2.80 -2.52
CA LEU A 1121 -3.65 2.18 -2.75
C LEU A 1121 -2.56 3.23 -2.51
N VAL A 1122 -1.43 2.80 -1.98
CA VAL A 1122 -0.24 3.64 -1.77
C VAL A 1122 0.98 2.90 -2.32
N LEU A 1123 1.56 3.42 -3.39
CA LEU A 1123 2.83 2.94 -3.93
C LEU A 1123 4.00 3.38 -3.01
N THR A 1124 4.86 2.44 -2.67
CA THR A 1124 6.12 2.69 -1.94
C THR A 1124 7.26 1.89 -2.58
N SER A 1125 7.87 0.93 -1.88
CA SER A 1125 8.65 -0.16 -2.50
C SER A 1125 7.75 -1.29 -3.04
N LYS A 1126 6.49 -1.33 -2.59
CA LYS A 1126 5.41 -2.18 -3.09
C LYS A 1126 4.08 -1.41 -3.02
N GLU A 1127 3.08 -1.90 -3.73
CA GLU A 1127 1.70 -1.41 -3.65
C GLU A 1127 1.02 -1.91 -2.36
N TYR A 1128 0.65 -0.98 -1.48
CA TYR A 1128 -0.03 -1.29 -0.23
C TYR A 1128 -1.47 -0.76 -0.20
N MET A 1129 -2.42 -1.65 0.05
CA MET A 1129 -3.79 -1.34 0.37
C MET A 1129 -3.87 -0.71 1.78
N HIS A 1130 -4.37 0.52 1.86
CA HIS A 1130 -4.55 1.28 3.10
C HIS A 1130 -6.02 1.35 3.52
N CYS A 1131 -6.26 1.30 4.83
CA CYS A 1131 -7.59 1.18 5.46
C CYS A 1131 -8.46 0.09 4.82
N THR A 1132 -8.15 -1.17 5.11
CA THR A 1132 -8.81 -2.33 4.48
C THR A 1132 -9.94 -2.90 5.35
N THR A 1133 -10.89 -3.59 4.73
CA THR A 1133 -12.04 -4.19 5.43
C THR A 1133 -12.52 -5.42 4.68
N SER A 1134 -12.83 -6.49 5.41
CA SER A 1134 -13.33 -7.74 4.84
C SER A 1134 -14.75 -7.57 4.33
N ILE A 1135 -15.06 -8.22 3.21
CA ILE A 1135 -16.37 -8.20 2.56
C ILE A 1135 -16.80 -9.61 2.15
N GLU A 1136 -18.08 -9.76 1.89
CA GLU A 1136 -18.65 -10.96 1.26
C GLU A 1136 -18.87 -10.65 -0.24
N PRO A 1137 -18.50 -11.56 -1.18
CA PRO A 1137 -18.55 -11.26 -2.61
C PRO A 1137 -19.94 -10.85 -3.11
N LYS A 1138 -21.00 -11.45 -2.55
CA LYS A 1138 -22.41 -11.13 -2.85
C LYS A 1138 -22.70 -9.62 -2.75
N TRP A 1139 -22.08 -8.91 -1.81
CA TRP A 1139 -22.31 -7.48 -1.59
C TRP A 1139 -21.75 -6.58 -2.71
N LEU A 1140 -20.73 -7.01 -3.45
CA LEU A 1140 -20.20 -6.23 -4.59
C LEU A 1140 -21.19 -6.24 -5.77
N VAL A 1141 -21.84 -7.38 -6.01
CA VAL A 1141 -22.87 -7.51 -7.05
C VAL A 1141 -24.15 -6.78 -6.66
N GLU A 1142 -24.56 -6.83 -5.38
CA GLU A 1142 -25.66 -6.01 -4.86
C GLU A 1142 -25.39 -4.49 -4.96
N ALA A 1143 -24.15 -4.07 -4.68
CA ALA A 1143 -23.75 -2.67 -4.65
C ALA A 1143 -23.60 -2.04 -6.04
N ALA A 1144 -23.08 -2.80 -7.01
CA ALA A 1144 -22.77 -2.31 -8.35
C ALA A 1144 -23.10 -3.37 -9.44
N PRO A 1145 -24.38 -3.72 -9.65
CA PRO A 1145 -24.81 -4.73 -10.64
C PRO A 1145 -24.58 -4.31 -12.10
N SER A 1146 -24.30 -3.02 -12.34
CA SER A 1146 -23.79 -2.51 -13.62
C SER A 1146 -22.32 -2.88 -13.83
N PHE A 1147 -21.49 -2.93 -12.80
CA PHE A 1147 -20.05 -3.17 -12.91
C PHE A 1147 -19.68 -4.65 -12.73
N PHE A 1148 -20.35 -5.34 -11.81
CA PHE A 1148 -20.10 -6.74 -11.46
C PHE A 1148 -21.28 -7.66 -11.81
N LYS A 1149 -20.95 -8.89 -12.21
CA LYS A 1149 -21.91 -9.99 -12.43
C LYS A 1149 -21.41 -11.26 -11.73
N VAL A 1150 -22.33 -12.12 -11.30
CA VAL A 1150 -22.00 -13.48 -10.84
C VAL A 1150 -21.57 -14.32 -12.05
N ALA A 1151 -20.49 -15.10 -11.90
CA ALA A 1151 -20.09 -16.06 -12.92
C ALA A 1151 -21.17 -17.17 -13.10
N PRO A 1152 -21.56 -17.52 -14.33
CA PRO A 1152 -22.61 -18.52 -14.55
C PRO A 1152 -22.15 -19.91 -14.11
N THR A 1153 -22.90 -20.55 -13.21
CA THR A 1153 -22.58 -21.87 -12.61
C THR A 1153 -22.37 -22.98 -13.64
N ASP A 1154 -23.01 -22.91 -14.81
CA ASP A 1154 -22.85 -23.85 -15.93
C ASP A 1154 -21.46 -23.81 -16.60
N LYS A 1155 -20.61 -22.80 -16.34
CA LYS A 1155 -19.34 -22.59 -17.06
C LYS A 1155 -18.22 -22.14 -16.13
N LEU A 1156 -17.01 -22.63 -16.38
CA LEU A 1156 -15.80 -22.07 -15.75
C LEU A 1156 -15.68 -20.58 -16.08
N SER A 1157 -15.48 -19.76 -15.05
CA SER A 1157 -15.23 -18.33 -15.19
C SER A 1157 -13.97 -18.07 -16.02
N LYS A 1158 -13.86 -16.87 -16.61
CA LYS A 1158 -12.64 -16.44 -17.32
C LYS A 1158 -11.38 -16.65 -16.47
N ARG A 1159 -11.49 -16.32 -15.16
CA ARG A 1159 -10.44 -16.55 -14.16
C ARG A 1159 -10.08 -18.03 -14.04
N LYS A 1160 -11.02 -18.91 -13.65
CA LYS A 1160 -10.74 -20.34 -13.42
C LYS A 1160 -10.28 -21.08 -14.67
N LYS A 1161 -10.60 -20.55 -15.86
CA LYS A 1161 -10.08 -21.03 -17.15
C LYS A 1161 -8.64 -20.57 -17.44
N SER A 1162 -8.19 -19.47 -16.84
CA SER A 1162 -6.83 -18.91 -16.97
C SER A 1162 -5.85 -19.40 -15.91
N GLU A 1163 -6.33 -19.92 -14.78
CA GLU A 1163 -5.51 -20.46 -13.69
C GLU A 1163 -4.68 -21.67 -14.17
N ARG A 1164 -3.39 -21.66 -13.86
CA ARG A 1164 -2.43 -22.71 -14.27
C ARG A 1164 -1.82 -23.37 -13.05
N ILE A 1165 -2.16 -24.64 -12.82
CA ILE A 1165 -1.51 -25.45 -11.80
C ILE A 1165 -0.06 -25.77 -12.18
N GLN A 1166 0.80 -25.79 -11.16
CA GLN A 1166 2.19 -26.23 -11.24
C GLN A 1166 2.43 -27.29 -10.15
N PRO A 1167 3.37 -28.24 -10.34
CA PRO A 1167 3.76 -29.15 -9.27
C PRO A 1167 4.41 -28.40 -8.10
N LEU A 1168 4.45 -29.03 -6.93
CA LEU A 1168 5.18 -28.48 -5.77
C LEU A 1168 6.68 -28.33 -6.09
N TYR A 1169 7.27 -27.22 -5.67
CA TYR A 1169 8.69 -26.94 -5.91
C TYR A 1169 9.58 -28.02 -5.29
N ASN A 1170 10.43 -28.62 -6.12
CA ASN A 1170 11.43 -29.60 -5.71
C ASN A 1170 12.83 -29.00 -5.92
N LYS A 1171 13.57 -28.77 -4.84
CA LYS A 1171 14.93 -28.21 -4.85
C LYS A 1171 15.94 -29.06 -5.67
N PHE A 1172 15.65 -30.33 -5.92
CA PHE A 1172 16.54 -31.27 -6.61
C PHE A 1172 16.28 -31.42 -8.12
N ALA A 1173 15.34 -30.67 -8.71
CA ALA A 1173 15.06 -30.67 -10.14
C ALA A 1173 14.92 -29.22 -10.65
N ALA A 1174 15.20 -28.96 -11.93
CA ALA A 1174 14.88 -27.64 -12.48
C ALA A 1174 13.37 -27.49 -12.68
N GLU A 1175 12.89 -26.25 -12.62
CA GLU A 1175 11.48 -25.85 -12.54
C GLU A 1175 10.60 -26.42 -13.68
N ASP A 1176 11.21 -26.75 -14.83
CA ASP A 1176 10.55 -27.24 -16.04
C ASP A 1176 10.89 -28.71 -16.42
N ASP A 1177 11.79 -29.40 -15.70
CA ASP A 1177 12.29 -30.74 -16.10
C ASP A 1177 11.23 -31.84 -16.10
N TRP A 1178 10.18 -31.66 -15.31
CA TRP A 1178 9.00 -32.52 -15.28
C TRP A 1178 8.15 -32.42 -16.56
N ARG A 1179 8.35 -31.39 -17.38
CA ARG A 1179 7.59 -31.19 -18.62
C ARG A 1179 8.15 -32.09 -19.72
N LEU A 1180 7.26 -32.85 -20.37
CA LEU A 1180 7.55 -33.66 -21.56
C LEU A 1180 8.21 -32.85 -22.71
N SER A 1181 8.04 -31.52 -22.73
CA SER A 1181 8.72 -30.61 -23.65
C SER A 1181 10.21 -30.39 -23.34
N ALA A 1182 10.60 -30.37 -22.07
CA ALA A 1182 12.00 -30.28 -21.65
C ALA A 1182 12.74 -31.60 -21.94
N GLN A 1183 12.13 -32.73 -21.58
CA GLN A 1183 12.65 -34.07 -21.87
C GLN A 1183 12.80 -34.31 -23.39
N LYS A 1184 11.87 -33.83 -24.22
CA LYS A 1184 11.99 -33.85 -25.70
C LYS A 1184 13.07 -32.91 -26.26
N ARG A 1185 13.53 -31.91 -25.52
CA ARG A 1185 14.72 -31.11 -25.91
C ARG A 1185 16.01 -31.87 -25.61
N GLN A 1186 16.15 -32.47 -24.42
CA GLN A 1186 17.27 -33.36 -24.11
C GLN A 1186 17.36 -34.52 -25.12
N GLY A 1187 16.23 -35.19 -25.40
CA GLY A 1187 16.13 -36.27 -26.39
C GLY A 1187 16.36 -35.89 -27.86
N ARG A 1188 16.70 -34.64 -28.17
CA ARG A 1188 17.17 -34.19 -29.50
C ARG A 1188 18.63 -33.71 -29.52
N GLY A 1189 19.32 -33.72 -28.38
CA GLY A 1189 20.73 -33.33 -28.24
C GLY A 1189 21.70 -34.48 -27.93
N GLY A 1190 21.24 -35.73 -27.94
CA GLY A 1190 22.02 -36.91 -27.50
C GLY A 1190 22.28 -37.93 -28.61
N GLY A 1191 23.30 -37.70 -29.43
CA GLY A 1191 23.75 -38.64 -30.46
C GLY A 1191 25.14 -39.23 -30.16
N GLY A 1192 25.20 -40.38 -29.47
CA GLY A 1192 26.39 -41.25 -29.49
C GLY A 1192 27.01 -41.63 -28.14
N GLY A 1193 26.70 -42.84 -27.66
CA GLY A 1193 27.51 -43.62 -26.70
C GLY A 1193 27.47 -43.19 -25.22
N THR A 1194 27.72 -44.08 -24.26
CA THR A 1194 27.82 -45.56 -24.30
C THR A 1194 27.48 -46.10 -22.91
N TRP A 1195 27.05 -47.37 -22.81
CA TRP A 1195 27.01 -48.07 -21.51
C TRP A 1195 28.43 -48.37 -21.03
N GLY A 1196 28.65 -48.27 -19.71
CA GLY A 1196 29.88 -48.59 -18.99
C GLY A 1196 29.62 -48.51 -17.50
#